data_AF-A0A9C7BEB1-F1
#
_entry.id   AF-A0A9C7BEB1-F1
#
_cell.length_a   1.000
_cell.length_b   1.000
_cell.length_c   1.000
_cell.angle_alpha   90.00
_cell.angle_beta   90.00
_cell.angle_gamma   90.00
#
_symmetry.space_group_name_H-M   'P 1'
#
loop_
_entity.id
_entity.type
_entity.pdbx_description
1 polymer ?
#
loop_
_entity_poly.entity_id
_entity_poly.type
_entity_poly.pdbx_seq_one_letter_code
_entity_poly.pdbx_strand_id
1 'polypeptide(L)'
;MLSDLGGVHLNIKELRAREDLFQGTLEAALSQVRDVGTVDVVVGVPFYNEKATLPEVLATAARGLRPFLNVKPLFVCAGDPAGAEALAAVQGLELDVPHREFLLPAGVNGRGFSIRAILEVARELAADVILLEADLKERGGWGFKPAWLERLLFPLLHDYDLVVTSFRRHYFEDPTGSFFVAPVLEALFGLRVSDPLSGVYGISRGLVEDYCTNLDWWYGGIGDFGVDPWLLAQAVVWDKKICEVSLGAKLSPPAPSKRAHVFKQVARALFDCIKSHEDYWLKSQLILKRPDVYGLEARDRPLEVTCHLPDLIGSFTTGFDHFSALYARVFPEKEFKGLERLAGSRHEAEFRFSEELWAHVVYYLLQAYAFDQSLKSDDILEALRVLYDGRVAGFIAGMHDFRALVGQVKNLDLEDLTYEQVARLKENQVKEFRRFKGGFVKTWVEKAAEVRPVITPLDYLEFIPGVPLTLPKELKGLGGIPVRTGAVFRRLQERYSAAFHRFVHDALGLGPELSPAEVGAGVEHFMTELEQAVDALFPGDLTTPEGTDAVVREIFSLVPHQSILAVKDEMLHRLLTEFPPPNLLIRLGYASTAELLDHLDVRDAFTLAGISEEREYTDRLLWWLEDNLRPDSLEEVEIKPLIFTQETFPGVGELRDISHLDRLAARVTVSNLPKGLGGAFPKLRYFTHIAKSLVEAEHYSFIWQLYARERKEFGTKLVNSVIKHRGREVFSATNIFQNWHQRDLAARVHLLAENMARAGRPEAARLLKLMTEGYGLSLTLHDGTFIPCSAWTWASYSFRGGKGVPTPLSLHVERDWFHHDLLEEIYKEMGFRPQDIMTEVIERIGEGREASDLLDVLLGARPAEEVVLVQDASAFPPAGELKRASENPLLKPIGGHPWESRYVLNAATVRLEGKIYLLYRAYGEDQVSRIGLAVFDRARLMERLPEPIFSPALPEESRGCEDPRVVEIDGRLYMIYTAYDGVVAQVAGATISVEDFLAHRFDRWKRLGLAFPGLWDKDAILFPEKIGGKWVMYHRVEPSIWVSYSDTLRFPWPKQSHKIIIGPRSGLMWDSLKIGSGSQPIKTKYGWLLIYHGVSNTMVYRLGVILVDLRDPSRLLYRSPNPILSPETELEVGERGRSWVPNVVFTCGAVPGTDKAILEDEDEVLVYYGASDTYMCLASARVAELIPEEIRRRIAARAQGAKVV
;
A
#
# COMPACT_ATOMS: atom_id res chain seq x y z
N MET A 1 -2.53 6.96 -5.87
CA MET A 1 -2.00 6.52 -7.19
C MET A 1 -3.10 6.22 -8.24
N LEU A 2 -4.35 6.72 -8.08
CA LEU A 2 -5.40 6.66 -9.11
C LEU A 2 -5.54 7.96 -9.93
N SER A 3 -4.72 8.98 -9.67
CA SER A 3 -4.62 10.19 -10.50
C SER A 3 -3.81 9.99 -11.79
N ASP A 4 -3.08 8.87 -11.93
CA ASP A 4 -2.10 8.64 -13.01
C ASP A 4 -2.52 7.59 -14.04
N LEU A 5 -3.78 7.14 -14.03
CA LEU A 5 -4.28 6.27 -15.10
C LEU A 5 -5.00 7.12 -16.13
N GLY A 6 -4.24 7.51 -17.16
CA GLY A 6 -4.77 8.17 -18.37
C GLY A 6 -5.99 7.44 -18.92
N GLY A 7 -7.11 8.14 -18.87
CA GLY A 7 -8.44 7.72 -19.33
C GLY A 7 -9.43 8.84 -19.02
N VAL A 8 -9.42 9.92 -19.80
CA VAL A 8 -10.21 11.15 -19.62
C VAL A 8 -10.03 11.76 -18.21
N HIS A 9 -9.27 12.86 -18.12
CA HIS A 9 -9.30 13.72 -16.93
C HIS A 9 -10.75 14.24 -16.70
N LEU A 10 -11.54 13.49 -15.95
CA LEU A 10 -12.58 14.08 -15.13
C LEU A 10 -11.89 14.48 -13.83
N ASN A 11 -11.96 15.77 -13.53
CA ASN A 11 -11.50 16.32 -12.27
C ASN A 11 -12.16 15.50 -11.12
N ILE A 12 -11.47 15.17 -10.03
CA ILE A 12 -12.09 14.50 -8.85
C ILE A 12 -13.36 15.26 -8.41
N LYS A 13 -13.37 16.58 -8.59
CA LYS A 13 -14.54 17.44 -8.37
C LYS A 13 -15.71 17.15 -9.33
N GLU A 14 -15.44 16.85 -10.60
CA GLU A 14 -16.46 16.47 -11.59
C GLU A 14 -16.99 15.05 -11.37
N LEU A 15 -16.13 14.10 -11.01
CA LEU A 15 -16.58 12.75 -10.63
C LEU A 15 -17.50 12.79 -9.42
N ARG A 16 -17.10 13.51 -8.36
CA ARG A 16 -17.96 13.73 -7.18
C ARG A 16 -19.29 14.37 -7.55
N ALA A 17 -19.28 15.41 -8.39
CA ALA A 17 -20.51 16.06 -8.82
C ALA A 17 -21.45 15.13 -9.61
N ARG A 18 -20.90 14.21 -10.43
CA ARG A 18 -21.72 13.19 -11.12
C ARG A 18 -22.23 12.11 -10.17
N GLU A 19 -21.45 11.71 -9.17
CA GLU A 19 -21.90 10.76 -8.14
C GLU A 19 -23.01 11.37 -7.28
N ASP A 20 -22.85 12.62 -6.83
CA ASP A 20 -23.89 13.35 -6.09
C ASP A 20 -25.20 13.43 -6.91
N LEU A 21 -25.09 13.65 -8.23
CA LEU A 21 -26.24 13.67 -9.14
C LEU A 21 -26.92 12.30 -9.28
N PHE A 22 -26.14 11.22 -9.38
CA PHE A 22 -26.66 9.85 -9.42
C PHE A 22 -27.35 9.47 -8.11
N GLN A 23 -26.68 9.72 -6.97
CA GLN A 23 -27.20 9.41 -5.63
C GLN A 23 -28.50 10.14 -5.34
N GLY A 24 -28.61 11.43 -5.69
CA GLY A 24 -29.86 12.17 -5.52
C GLY A 24 -31.04 11.57 -6.30
N THR A 25 -30.78 10.97 -7.47
CA THR A 25 -31.82 10.27 -8.25
C THR A 25 -32.12 8.89 -7.66
N LEU A 26 -31.09 8.18 -7.23
CA LEU A 26 -31.22 6.87 -6.60
C LEU A 26 -32.00 6.95 -5.28
N GLU A 27 -31.75 7.93 -4.42
CA GLU A 27 -32.52 8.16 -3.19
C GLU A 27 -34.02 8.33 -3.48
N ALA A 28 -34.35 9.08 -4.54
CA ALA A 28 -35.73 9.26 -4.98
C ALA A 28 -36.35 7.95 -5.50
N ALA A 29 -35.59 7.09 -6.17
CA ALA A 29 -36.04 5.76 -6.58
C ALA A 29 -36.20 4.79 -5.39
N LEU A 30 -35.23 4.79 -4.47
CA LEU A 30 -35.22 3.97 -3.26
C LEU A 30 -36.41 4.30 -2.36
N SER A 31 -36.78 5.59 -2.23
CA SER A 31 -37.96 5.97 -1.45
C SER A 31 -39.26 5.37 -1.98
N GLN A 32 -39.36 5.10 -3.29
CA GLN A 32 -40.55 4.51 -3.92
C GLN A 32 -40.64 2.99 -3.72
N VAL A 33 -39.53 2.31 -3.41
CA VAL A 33 -39.48 0.84 -3.22
C VAL A 33 -39.51 0.41 -1.75
N ARG A 34 -39.23 1.32 -0.79
CA ARG A 34 -39.23 1.01 0.66
C ARG A 34 -40.56 0.42 1.17
N ASP A 35 -41.68 0.81 0.55
CA ASP A 35 -43.01 0.35 0.94
C ASP A 35 -43.43 -0.98 0.26
N VAL A 36 -42.58 -1.57 -0.59
CA VAL A 36 -42.93 -2.76 -1.43
C VAL A 36 -42.85 -4.09 -0.66
N GLY A 37 -42.29 -4.10 0.56
CA GLY A 37 -42.18 -5.30 1.39
C GLY A 37 -41.03 -6.22 0.96
N THR A 38 -41.16 -7.53 1.21
CA THR A 38 -40.12 -8.51 0.86
C THR A 38 -40.13 -8.81 -0.64
N VAL A 39 -38.98 -8.68 -1.29
CA VAL A 39 -38.77 -8.95 -2.72
C VAL A 39 -37.66 -9.99 -2.86
N ASP A 40 -37.93 -11.06 -3.61
CA ASP A 40 -36.95 -12.13 -3.85
C ASP A 40 -36.18 -11.89 -5.15
N VAL A 41 -36.83 -11.32 -6.16
CA VAL A 41 -36.24 -11.04 -7.48
C VAL A 41 -36.68 -9.68 -8.03
N VAL A 42 -35.71 -8.89 -8.49
CA VAL A 42 -35.95 -7.68 -9.28
C VAL A 42 -35.82 -8.01 -10.76
N VAL A 43 -36.86 -7.79 -11.55
CA VAL A 43 -36.75 -7.80 -13.01
C VAL A 43 -36.48 -6.38 -13.48
N GLY A 44 -35.23 -6.14 -13.85
CA GLY A 44 -34.71 -4.85 -14.28
C GLY A 44 -34.81 -4.65 -15.78
N VAL A 45 -35.34 -3.51 -16.23
CA VAL A 45 -35.43 -3.17 -17.66
C VAL A 45 -34.87 -1.76 -17.91
N PRO A 46 -33.60 -1.62 -18.35
CA PRO A 46 -33.10 -0.36 -18.87
C PRO A 46 -33.85 0.02 -20.17
N PHE A 47 -34.26 1.29 -20.31
CA PHE A 47 -34.99 1.77 -21.48
C PHE A 47 -34.51 3.15 -21.98
N TYR A 48 -34.77 3.45 -23.25
CA TYR A 48 -34.41 4.71 -23.90
C TYR A 48 -35.59 5.39 -24.59
N ASN A 49 -36.25 4.77 -25.57
CA ASN A 49 -37.45 5.34 -26.22
C ASN A 49 -38.40 4.26 -26.75
N GLU A 50 -38.45 3.13 -26.05
CA GLU A 50 -39.18 1.92 -26.45
C GLU A 50 -40.66 1.98 -26.03
N LYS A 51 -41.36 3.07 -26.35
CA LYS A 51 -42.77 3.30 -25.94
C LYS A 51 -43.73 2.17 -26.32
N ALA A 52 -43.53 1.57 -27.49
CA ALA A 52 -44.41 0.52 -27.99
C ALA A 52 -44.08 -0.86 -27.40
N THR A 53 -42.81 -1.17 -27.15
CA THR A 53 -42.38 -2.52 -26.77
C THR A 53 -42.24 -2.70 -25.27
N LEU A 54 -41.88 -1.66 -24.50
CA LEU A 54 -41.68 -1.78 -23.06
C LEU A 54 -42.93 -2.33 -22.31
N PRO A 55 -44.17 -1.86 -22.57
CA PRO A 55 -45.36 -2.44 -21.95
C PRO A 55 -45.57 -3.92 -22.30
N GLU A 56 -45.28 -4.31 -23.55
CA GLU A 56 -45.40 -5.71 -24.01
C GLU A 56 -44.36 -6.63 -23.33
N VAL A 57 -43.14 -6.11 -23.11
CA VAL A 57 -42.08 -6.81 -22.39
C VAL A 57 -42.50 -7.07 -20.94
N LEU A 58 -42.98 -6.04 -20.23
CA LEU A 58 -43.43 -6.19 -18.85
C LEU A 58 -44.62 -7.17 -18.74
N ALA A 59 -45.61 -7.05 -19.64
CA ALA A 59 -46.75 -7.96 -19.65
C ALA A 59 -46.34 -9.43 -19.91
N THR A 60 -45.34 -9.66 -20.76
CA THR A 60 -44.83 -11.00 -21.08
C THR A 60 -43.97 -11.56 -19.95
N ALA A 61 -43.13 -10.72 -19.33
CA ALA A 61 -42.35 -11.09 -18.14
C ALA A 61 -43.26 -11.46 -16.96
N ALA A 62 -44.34 -10.71 -16.74
CA ALA A 62 -45.33 -11.01 -15.70
C ALA A 62 -45.95 -12.39 -15.90
N ARG A 63 -46.31 -12.77 -17.13
CA ARG A 63 -46.78 -14.13 -17.45
C ARG A 63 -45.71 -15.19 -17.19
N GLY A 64 -44.44 -14.90 -17.44
CA GLY A 64 -43.30 -15.80 -17.22
C GLY A 64 -43.01 -16.10 -15.75
N LEU A 65 -43.42 -15.22 -14.85
CA LEU A 65 -43.22 -15.40 -13.40
C LEU A 65 -44.36 -16.13 -12.71
N ARG A 66 -45.53 -16.29 -13.35
CA ARG A 66 -46.70 -17.01 -12.78
C ARG A 66 -46.40 -18.43 -12.24
N PRO A 67 -45.50 -19.23 -12.84
CA PRO A 67 -45.15 -20.54 -12.29
C PRO A 67 -44.45 -20.48 -10.91
N PHE A 68 -43.87 -19.34 -10.53
CA PHE A 68 -43.07 -19.17 -9.31
C PHE A 68 -43.90 -18.64 -8.14
N LEU A 69 -44.84 -19.44 -7.63
CA LEU A 69 -45.82 -19.03 -6.61
C LEU A 69 -45.20 -18.53 -5.28
N ASN A 70 -43.97 -18.95 -4.97
CA ASN A 70 -43.26 -18.60 -3.73
C ASN A 70 -42.19 -17.51 -3.91
N VAL A 71 -42.05 -16.96 -5.12
CA VAL A 71 -41.11 -15.89 -5.43
C VAL A 71 -41.88 -14.57 -5.48
N LYS A 72 -41.38 -13.54 -4.80
CA LYS A 72 -41.96 -12.19 -4.80
C LYS A 72 -41.20 -11.29 -5.78
N PRO A 73 -41.71 -11.06 -7.00
CA PRO A 73 -41.04 -10.23 -7.99
C PRO A 73 -41.37 -8.74 -7.84
N LEU A 74 -40.42 -7.89 -8.24
CA LEU A 74 -40.60 -6.46 -8.46
C LEU A 74 -40.02 -6.06 -9.82
N PHE A 75 -40.76 -5.31 -10.61
CA PHE A 75 -40.22 -4.74 -11.86
C PHE A 75 -39.62 -3.36 -11.61
N VAL A 76 -38.41 -3.13 -12.11
CA VAL A 76 -37.71 -1.85 -12.00
C VAL A 76 -37.27 -1.39 -13.38
N CYS A 77 -37.84 -0.29 -13.87
CA CYS A 77 -37.48 0.29 -15.16
C CYS A 77 -36.68 1.58 -14.96
N ALA A 78 -35.44 1.63 -15.44
CA ALA A 78 -34.56 2.79 -15.31
C ALA A 78 -34.23 3.36 -16.69
N GLY A 79 -34.67 4.59 -16.98
CA GLY A 79 -34.67 5.15 -18.32
C GLY A 79 -33.73 6.34 -18.54
N ASP A 80 -33.35 6.54 -19.79
CA ASP A 80 -32.72 7.79 -20.27
C ASP A 80 -33.75 8.96 -20.29
N PRO A 81 -33.34 10.23 -20.15
CA PRO A 81 -34.25 11.38 -20.29
C PRO A 81 -35.12 11.37 -21.56
N ALA A 82 -34.62 10.83 -22.67
CA ALA A 82 -35.39 10.68 -23.91
C ALA A 82 -36.57 9.70 -23.80
N GLY A 83 -36.62 8.90 -22.73
CA GLY A 83 -37.63 7.87 -22.48
C GLY A 83 -38.88 8.36 -21.78
N ALA A 84 -39.08 9.67 -21.62
CA ALA A 84 -40.25 10.22 -20.95
C ALA A 84 -41.60 9.68 -21.50
N GLU A 85 -41.70 9.48 -22.82
CA GLU A 85 -42.90 8.87 -23.42
C GLU A 85 -43.06 7.38 -23.11
N ALA A 86 -41.96 6.64 -23.02
CA ALA A 86 -41.97 5.23 -22.66
C ALA A 86 -42.32 5.04 -21.17
N LEU A 87 -41.77 5.90 -20.30
CA LEU A 87 -42.13 6.01 -18.89
C LEU A 87 -43.63 6.26 -18.73
N ALA A 88 -44.19 7.23 -19.45
CA ALA A 88 -45.62 7.54 -19.40
C ALA A 88 -46.50 6.38 -19.89
N ALA A 89 -46.00 5.52 -20.78
CA ALA A 89 -46.74 4.36 -21.27
C ALA A 89 -46.79 3.19 -20.28
N VAL A 90 -45.83 3.11 -19.34
CA VAL A 90 -45.81 2.10 -18.27
C VAL A 90 -46.39 2.63 -16.95
N GLN A 91 -46.33 3.94 -16.73
CA GLN A 91 -47.00 4.60 -15.61
C GLN A 91 -48.53 4.41 -15.71
N GLY A 92 -49.06 3.51 -14.88
CA GLY A 92 -50.49 3.15 -14.87
C GLY A 92 -50.82 1.87 -15.63
N LEU A 93 -49.83 1.09 -16.07
CA LEU A 93 -50.04 -0.24 -16.62
C LEU A 93 -50.46 -1.22 -15.51
N GLU A 94 -51.67 -1.76 -15.55
CA GLU A 94 -52.11 -2.74 -14.55
C GLU A 94 -51.50 -4.13 -14.83
N LEU A 95 -50.58 -4.57 -13.96
CA LEU A 95 -49.95 -5.89 -14.01
C LEU A 95 -50.15 -6.65 -12.68
N ASP A 96 -50.11 -7.98 -12.74
CA ASP A 96 -50.14 -8.86 -11.56
C ASP A 96 -48.86 -8.79 -10.70
N VAL A 97 -47.87 -7.97 -11.11
CA VAL A 97 -46.56 -7.81 -10.47
C VAL A 97 -46.32 -6.30 -10.21
N PRO A 98 -45.90 -5.90 -9.00
CA PRO A 98 -45.60 -4.50 -8.73
C PRO A 98 -44.44 -4.00 -9.59
N HIS A 99 -44.50 -2.74 -10.00
CA HIS A 99 -43.47 -2.10 -10.82
C HIS A 99 -43.15 -0.68 -10.36
N ARG A 100 -41.91 -0.24 -10.61
CA ARG A 100 -41.39 1.12 -10.33
C ARG A 100 -40.53 1.59 -11.47
N GLU A 101 -40.73 2.83 -11.89
CA GLU A 101 -40.05 3.40 -13.04
C GLU A 101 -39.59 4.83 -12.79
N PHE A 102 -38.39 5.15 -13.27
CA PHE A 102 -37.81 6.47 -13.13
C PHE A 102 -36.84 6.76 -14.27
N LEU A 103 -36.51 8.04 -14.44
CA LEU A 103 -35.53 8.52 -15.42
C LEU A 103 -34.27 8.97 -14.70
N LEU A 104 -33.12 8.68 -15.29
CA LEU A 104 -31.83 9.18 -14.85
C LEU A 104 -31.55 10.55 -15.50
N PRO A 105 -30.96 11.52 -14.80
CA PRO A 105 -30.67 12.83 -15.35
C PRO A 105 -29.49 12.81 -16.34
N ALA A 106 -29.44 13.84 -17.20
CA ALA A 106 -28.35 14.02 -18.16
C ALA A 106 -26.97 14.06 -17.46
N GLY A 107 -26.00 13.32 -17.98
CA GLY A 107 -24.66 13.19 -17.41
C GLY A 107 -24.48 11.95 -16.54
N VAL A 108 -25.55 11.27 -16.12
CA VAL A 108 -25.53 9.92 -15.52
C VAL A 108 -26.64 9.04 -16.12
N ASN A 109 -26.96 9.33 -17.38
CA ASN A 109 -27.90 8.62 -18.23
C ASN A 109 -27.10 7.78 -19.23
N GLY A 110 -27.46 6.51 -19.36
CA GLY A 110 -26.73 5.54 -20.16
C GLY A 110 -27.13 4.13 -19.75
N ARG A 111 -26.99 3.15 -20.65
CA ARG A 111 -27.42 1.76 -20.36
C ARG A 111 -26.75 1.21 -19.10
N GLY A 112 -25.45 1.44 -18.94
CA GLY A 112 -24.70 1.03 -17.75
C GLY A 112 -25.18 1.72 -16.48
N PHE A 113 -25.45 3.03 -16.50
CA PHE A 113 -26.03 3.73 -15.34
C PHE A 113 -27.45 3.26 -15.00
N SER A 114 -28.28 2.95 -16.01
CA SER A 114 -29.60 2.34 -15.78
C SER A 114 -29.47 0.97 -15.11
N ILE A 115 -28.54 0.14 -15.57
CA ILE A 115 -28.25 -1.15 -14.94
C ILE A 115 -27.71 -0.95 -13.51
N ARG A 116 -26.78 -0.02 -13.29
CA ARG A 116 -26.31 0.33 -11.94
C ARG A 116 -27.47 0.68 -11.02
N ALA A 117 -28.38 1.56 -11.45
CA ALA A 117 -29.52 1.96 -10.65
C ALA A 117 -30.44 0.76 -10.29
N ILE A 118 -30.63 -0.17 -11.21
CA ILE A 118 -31.36 -1.42 -10.96
C ILE A 118 -30.62 -2.29 -9.93
N LEU A 119 -29.31 -2.46 -10.05
CA LEU A 119 -28.50 -3.24 -9.12
C LEU A 119 -28.50 -2.61 -7.71
N GLU A 120 -28.43 -1.29 -7.61
CA GLU A 120 -28.48 -0.55 -6.33
C GLU A 120 -29.85 -0.70 -5.64
N VAL A 121 -30.94 -0.65 -6.42
CA VAL A 121 -32.29 -0.95 -5.91
C VAL A 121 -32.40 -2.40 -5.44
N ALA A 122 -31.86 -3.35 -6.19
CA ALA A 122 -31.87 -4.76 -5.81
C ALA A 122 -31.00 -5.04 -4.57
N ARG A 123 -29.87 -4.33 -4.42
CA ARG A 123 -29.00 -4.39 -3.23
C ARG A 123 -29.77 -3.95 -1.98
N GLU A 124 -30.47 -2.82 -2.03
CA GLU A 124 -31.29 -2.34 -0.90
C GLU A 124 -32.36 -3.37 -0.49
N LEU A 125 -32.91 -4.09 -1.48
CA LEU A 125 -33.94 -5.10 -1.27
C LEU A 125 -33.37 -6.50 -0.95
N ALA A 126 -32.04 -6.68 -0.98
CA ALA A 126 -31.36 -7.97 -0.87
C ALA A 126 -31.90 -9.05 -1.83
N ALA A 127 -32.21 -8.65 -3.07
CA ALA A 127 -32.91 -9.45 -4.07
C ALA A 127 -31.98 -9.90 -5.22
N ASP A 128 -32.30 -11.03 -5.82
CA ASP A 128 -31.66 -11.49 -7.07
C ASP A 128 -32.15 -10.60 -8.24
N VAL A 129 -31.41 -10.53 -9.36
CA VAL A 129 -31.75 -9.66 -10.50
C VAL A 129 -31.90 -10.46 -11.78
N ILE A 130 -32.97 -10.20 -12.52
CA ILE A 130 -33.10 -10.58 -13.94
C ILE A 130 -33.08 -9.30 -14.77
N LEU A 131 -32.02 -9.09 -15.54
CA LEU A 131 -31.92 -7.98 -16.49
C LEU A 131 -32.51 -8.39 -17.84
N LEU A 132 -33.46 -7.60 -18.35
CA LEU A 132 -34.05 -7.75 -19.68
C LEU A 132 -33.79 -6.50 -20.54
N GLU A 133 -34.09 -6.58 -21.84
CA GLU A 133 -34.04 -5.42 -22.73
C GLU A 133 -35.43 -4.91 -23.08
N ALA A 134 -35.58 -3.59 -23.24
CA ALA A 134 -36.86 -2.95 -23.53
C ALA A 134 -37.37 -3.18 -24.97
N ASP A 135 -36.52 -3.68 -25.88
CA ASP A 135 -36.81 -3.87 -27.30
C ASP A 135 -37.13 -5.33 -27.69
N LEU A 136 -37.32 -6.21 -26.71
CA LEU A 136 -37.66 -7.62 -26.91
C LEU A 136 -39.06 -7.77 -27.54
N LYS A 137 -39.18 -8.59 -28.58
CA LYS A 137 -40.41 -8.78 -29.37
C LYS A 137 -40.79 -10.24 -29.55
N GLU A 138 -42.08 -10.50 -29.71
CA GLU A 138 -42.64 -11.78 -30.11
C GLU A 138 -43.26 -11.67 -31.51
N ARG A 139 -42.97 -12.61 -32.42
CA ARG A 139 -43.62 -12.68 -33.74
C ARG A 139 -43.82 -14.13 -34.16
N GLY A 140 -45.09 -14.54 -34.33
CA GLY A 140 -45.44 -15.87 -34.85
C GLY A 140 -44.95 -17.04 -33.98
N GLY A 141 -44.93 -16.86 -32.65
CA GLY A 141 -44.46 -17.87 -31.69
C GLY A 141 -42.94 -17.91 -31.49
N TRP A 142 -42.19 -17.03 -32.17
CA TRP A 142 -40.75 -16.87 -32.04
C TRP A 142 -40.40 -15.59 -31.28
N GLY A 143 -39.24 -15.56 -30.62
CA GLY A 143 -38.78 -14.40 -29.85
C GLY A 143 -39.10 -14.47 -28.36
N PHE A 144 -39.28 -13.31 -27.74
CA PHE A 144 -39.47 -13.19 -26.29
C PHE A 144 -40.76 -13.87 -25.83
N LYS A 145 -40.63 -14.82 -24.90
CA LYS A 145 -41.74 -15.65 -24.42
C LYS A 145 -41.64 -15.89 -22.92
N PRO A 146 -42.77 -16.18 -22.23
CA PRO A 146 -42.80 -16.40 -20.78
C PRO A 146 -41.74 -17.38 -20.26
N ALA A 147 -41.44 -18.44 -21.00
CA ALA A 147 -40.44 -19.46 -20.63
C ALA A 147 -38.99 -18.93 -20.49
N TRP A 148 -38.67 -17.72 -20.98
CA TRP A 148 -37.34 -17.13 -20.79
C TRP A 148 -37.07 -16.79 -19.32
N LEU A 149 -38.10 -16.31 -18.60
CA LEU A 149 -37.98 -15.92 -17.19
C LEU A 149 -37.71 -17.16 -16.34
N GLU A 150 -38.37 -18.28 -16.66
CA GLU A 150 -38.13 -19.56 -16.00
C GLU A 150 -36.68 -20.02 -16.18
N ARG A 151 -36.15 -19.93 -17.41
CA ARG A 151 -34.76 -20.32 -17.71
C ARG A 151 -33.72 -19.45 -17.02
N LEU A 152 -34.01 -18.16 -16.85
CA LEU A 152 -33.12 -17.21 -16.19
C LEU A 152 -33.13 -17.36 -14.66
N LEU A 153 -34.31 -17.57 -14.08
CA LEU A 153 -34.47 -17.64 -12.63
C LEU A 153 -34.03 -18.99 -12.05
N PHE A 154 -34.26 -20.10 -12.75
CA PHE A 154 -34.01 -21.43 -12.19
C PHE A 154 -32.55 -21.68 -11.79
N PRO A 155 -31.52 -21.30 -12.58
CA PRO A 155 -30.13 -21.47 -12.15
C PRO A 155 -29.75 -20.62 -10.94
N LEU A 156 -30.33 -19.42 -10.79
CA LEU A 156 -30.09 -18.58 -9.60
C LEU A 156 -30.58 -19.26 -8.31
N LEU A 157 -31.65 -20.06 -8.40
CA LEU A 157 -32.15 -20.87 -7.29
C LEU A 157 -31.26 -22.10 -6.98
N HIS A 158 -30.29 -22.43 -7.84
CA HIS A 158 -29.42 -23.61 -7.74
C HIS A 158 -27.92 -23.23 -7.65
N ASP A 159 -27.60 -22.19 -6.90
CA ASP A 159 -26.24 -21.81 -6.49
C ASP A 159 -25.34 -21.31 -7.65
N TYR A 160 -25.92 -20.69 -8.68
CA TYR A 160 -25.18 -19.91 -9.67
C TYR A 160 -25.23 -18.42 -9.37
N ASP A 161 -24.11 -17.73 -9.56
CA ASP A 161 -23.98 -16.30 -9.31
C ASP A 161 -24.39 -15.46 -10.52
N LEU A 162 -24.05 -15.93 -11.73
CA LEU A 162 -24.32 -15.23 -12.99
C LEU A 162 -24.90 -16.19 -14.02
N VAL A 163 -26.05 -15.83 -14.56
CA VAL A 163 -26.70 -16.52 -15.68
C VAL A 163 -26.52 -15.66 -16.92
N VAL A 164 -25.69 -16.13 -17.85
CA VAL A 164 -25.47 -15.49 -19.15
C VAL A 164 -26.41 -16.11 -20.18
N THR A 165 -26.87 -15.31 -21.13
CA THR A 165 -27.81 -15.79 -22.16
C THR A 165 -27.13 -15.93 -23.51
N SER A 166 -27.56 -16.92 -24.28
CA SER A 166 -27.16 -17.04 -25.69
C SER A 166 -28.35 -17.02 -26.63
N PHE A 167 -28.23 -16.16 -27.66
CA PHE A 167 -29.19 -16.04 -28.74
C PHE A 167 -28.66 -16.67 -30.02
N ARG A 168 -29.56 -17.31 -30.78
CA ARG A 168 -29.32 -17.65 -32.18
C ARG A 168 -29.50 -16.38 -33.00
N ARG A 169 -28.38 -15.83 -33.47
CA ARG A 169 -28.32 -14.57 -34.23
C ARG A 169 -28.10 -14.80 -35.71
N HIS A 170 -28.49 -13.84 -36.54
CA HIS A 170 -27.97 -13.80 -37.91
C HIS A 170 -26.47 -13.47 -37.86
N TYR A 171 -25.65 -14.08 -38.73
CA TYR A 171 -24.19 -13.94 -38.66
C TYR A 171 -23.66 -12.51 -38.93
N PHE A 172 -24.52 -11.59 -39.39
CA PHE A 172 -24.21 -10.16 -39.52
C PHE A 172 -24.79 -9.27 -38.41
N GLU A 173 -25.49 -9.85 -37.44
CA GLU A 173 -26.17 -9.12 -36.37
C GLU A 173 -25.20 -8.59 -35.31
N ASP A 174 -24.29 -9.43 -34.81
CA ASP A 174 -23.30 -9.06 -33.78
C ASP A 174 -21.86 -9.47 -34.15
N PRO A 175 -21.22 -8.74 -35.08
CA PRO A 175 -19.80 -8.89 -35.36
C PRO A 175 -18.91 -8.42 -34.20
N THR A 176 -19.38 -7.51 -33.32
CA THR A 176 -18.59 -6.98 -32.21
C THR A 176 -18.34 -8.06 -31.15
N GLY A 177 -19.39 -8.75 -30.71
CA GLY A 177 -19.25 -9.87 -29.78
C GLY A 177 -18.42 -11.01 -30.36
N SER A 178 -18.66 -11.32 -31.64
CA SER A 178 -18.05 -12.46 -32.32
C SER A 178 -16.54 -12.30 -32.62
N PHE A 179 -16.10 -11.11 -33.05
CA PHE A 179 -14.72 -10.92 -33.52
C PHE A 179 -13.84 -10.11 -32.57
N PHE A 180 -14.42 -9.43 -31.58
CA PHE A 180 -13.67 -8.60 -30.64
C PHE A 180 -13.86 -9.07 -29.19
N VAL A 181 -15.08 -9.04 -28.65
CA VAL A 181 -15.30 -9.29 -27.22
C VAL A 181 -15.01 -10.74 -26.83
N ALA A 182 -15.62 -11.73 -27.48
CA ALA A 182 -15.40 -13.15 -27.13
C ALA A 182 -13.93 -13.59 -27.28
N PRO A 183 -13.21 -13.25 -28.38
CA PRO A 183 -11.78 -13.58 -28.49
C PRO A 183 -10.92 -12.96 -27.39
N VAL A 184 -11.21 -11.71 -27.00
CA VAL A 184 -10.45 -11.01 -25.95
C VAL A 184 -10.75 -11.60 -24.56
N LEU A 185 -12.02 -11.85 -24.24
CA LEU A 185 -12.43 -12.48 -22.98
C LEU A 185 -11.81 -13.89 -22.84
N GLU A 186 -11.85 -14.71 -23.89
CA GLU A 186 -11.25 -16.05 -23.82
C GLU A 186 -9.73 -15.99 -23.70
N ALA A 187 -9.06 -15.12 -24.48
CA ALA A 187 -7.60 -15.05 -24.46
C ALA A 187 -7.05 -14.47 -23.15
N LEU A 188 -7.64 -13.38 -22.65
CA LEU A 188 -7.11 -12.66 -21.49
C LEU A 188 -7.73 -13.14 -20.17
N PHE A 189 -9.06 -13.30 -20.11
CA PHE A 189 -9.77 -13.67 -18.88
C PHE A 189 -10.11 -15.16 -18.78
N GLY A 190 -9.99 -15.91 -19.88
CA GLY A 190 -10.16 -17.36 -19.86
C GLY A 190 -11.62 -17.78 -19.90
N LEU A 191 -12.54 -16.86 -20.21
CA LEU A 191 -13.97 -17.13 -20.27
C LEU A 191 -14.43 -17.39 -21.71
N ARG A 192 -15.00 -18.57 -21.96
CA ARG A 192 -15.65 -18.89 -23.23
C ARG A 192 -17.17 -18.83 -23.10
N VAL A 193 -17.77 -17.79 -23.68
CA VAL A 193 -19.23 -17.58 -23.76
C VAL A 193 -19.68 -17.49 -25.22
N SER A 194 -20.89 -17.99 -25.51
CA SER A 194 -21.40 -18.02 -26.89
C SER A 194 -21.90 -16.67 -27.40
N ASP A 195 -22.41 -15.81 -26.50
CA ASP A 195 -22.97 -14.49 -26.82
C ASP A 195 -22.61 -13.47 -25.72
N PRO A 196 -21.43 -12.82 -25.81
CA PRO A 196 -20.93 -11.93 -24.75
C PRO A 196 -21.65 -10.57 -24.68
N LEU A 197 -22.52 -10.26 -25.64
CA LEU A 197 -23.28 -9.00 -25.73
C LEU A 197 -24.78 -9.29 -25.83
N SER A 198 -25.22 -10.30 -25.10
CA SER A 198 -26.62 -10.72 -25.09
C SER A 198 -27.53 -9.68 -24.44
N GLY A 199 -27.00 -8.93 -23.46
CA GLY A 199 -27.72 -7.84 -22.79
C GLY A 199 -28.80 -8.31 -21.81
N VAL A 200 -28.95 -9.63 -21.63
CA VAL A 200 -29.94 -10.26 -20.75
C VAL A 200 -29.21 -11.19 -19.79
N TYR A 201 -29.42 -11.01 -18.48
CA TYR A 201 -28.67 -11.74 -17.44
C TYR A 201 -29.57 -12.12 -16.27
N GLY A 202 -29.20 -13.18 -15.57
CA GLY A 202 -29.59 -13.43 -14.17
C GLY A 202 -28.39 -13.16 -13.26
N ILE A 203 -28.57 -12.49 -12.13
CA ILE A 203 -27.49 -12.12 -11.21
C ILE A 203 -27.95 -12.43 -9.78
N SER A 204 -27.17 -13.20 -9.02
CA SER A 204 -27.48 -13.51 -7.62
C SER A 204 -27.33 -12.27 -6.75
N ARG A 205 -28.08 -12.18 -5.65
CA ARG A 205 -27.99 -11.08 -4.68
C ARG A 205 -26.58 -10.85 -4.14
N GLY A 206 -25.80 -11.93 -3.96
CA GLY A 206 -24.40 -11.83 -3.52
C GLY A 206 -23.52 -11.14 -4.57
N LEU A 207 -23.70 -11.48 -5.85
CA LEU A 207 -22.98 -10.80 -6.94
C LEU A 207 -23.49 -9.37 -7.18
N VAL A 208 -24.76 -9.09 -6.91
CA VAL A 208 -25.31 -7.72 -6.91
C VAL A 208 -24.60 -6.86 -5.85
N GLU A 209 -24.44 -7.37 -4.62
CA GLU A 209 -23.68 -6.70 -3.56
C GLU A 209 -22.26 -6.38 -4.04
N ASP A 210 -21.55 -7.37 -4.60
CA ASP A 210 -20.19 -7.21 -5.11
C ASP A 210 -20.09 -6.11 -6.19
N TYR A 211 -20.99 -6.08 -7.18
CA TYR A 211 -20.98 -5.05 -8.23
C TYR A 211 -21.21 -3.62 -7.72
N CYS A 212 -21.85 -3.48 -6.56
CA CYS A 212 -22.18 -2.20 -5.97
C CYS A 212 -21.16 -1.74 -4.89
N THR A 213 -20.02 -2.44 -4.74
CA THR A 213 -18.99 -2.12 -3.73
C THR A 213 -18.09 -0.94 -4.08
N ASN A 214 -17.85 -0.66 -5.36
CA ASN A 214 -16.93 0.40 -5.81
C ASN A 214 -17.59 1.28 -6.87
N LEU A 215 -17.87 2.52 -6.47
CA LEU A 215 -18.66 3.50 -7.22
C LEU A 215 -17.88 4.07 -8.42
N ASP A 216 -16.54 4.08 -8.36
CA ASP A 216 -15.69 4.69 -9.39
C ASP A 216 -15.70 3.91 -10.72
N TRP A 217 -16.05 2.62 -10.69
CA TRP A 217 -16.05 1.74 -11.88
C TRP A 217 -17.10 2.10 -12.92
N TRP A 218 -18.21 2.72 -12.50
CA TRP A 218 -19.34 2.96 -13.39
C TRP A 218 -19.17 4.19 -14.29
N TYR A 219 -18.08 4.93 -14.12
CA TYR A 219 -17.76 6.12 -14.90
C TYR A 219 -16.95 5.79 -16.16
N GLY A 220 -17.19 6.54 -17.24
CA GLY A 220 -16.54 6.30 -18.53
C GLY A 220 -17.35 5.39 -19.44
N GLY A 221 -16.71 4.48 -20.17
CA GLY A 221 -17.37 3.62 -21.16
C GLY A 221 -18.33 2.57 -20.55
N ILE A 222 -18.18 2.26 -19.26
CA ILE A 222 -19.00 1.28 -18.53
C ILE A 222 -20.41 1.84 -18.27
N GLY A 223 -20.54 3.12 -17.97
CA GLY A 223 -21.84 3.78 -17.73
C GLY A 223 -22.79 3.78 -18.93
N ASP A 224 -22.29 3.43 -20.12
CA ASP A 224 -23.04 3.36 -21.38
C ASP A 224 -23.11 1.91 -21.92
N PHE A 225 -22.66 1.64 -23.14
CA PHE A 225 -22.75 0.32 -23.79
C PHE A 225 -21.62 -0.65 -23.41
N GLY A 226 -20.63 -0.23 -22.61
CA GLY A 226 -19.50 -1.07 -22.22
C GLY A 226 -19.72 -1.97 -21.01
N VAL A 227 -20.92 -1.94 -20.41
CA VAL A 227 -21.26 -2.66 -19.17
C VAL A 227 -21.21 -4.19 -19.30
N ASP A 228 -21.68 -4.76 -20.41
CA ASP A 228 -21.77 -6.21 -20.64
C ASP A 228 -20.42 -6.94 -20.49
N PRO A 229 -19.36 -6.58 -21.25
CA PRO A 229 -18.06 -7.25 -21.11
C PRO A 229 -17.42 -7.00 -19.75
N TRP A 230 -17.73 -5.87 -19.09
CA TRP A 230 -17.22 -5.57 -17.76
C TRP A 230 -17.82 -6.51 -16.71
N LEU A 231 -19.15 -6.70 -16.70
CA LEU A 231 -19.82 -7.66 -15.81
C LEU A 231 -19.22 -9.07 -15.97
N LEU A 232 -19.08 -9.52 -17.22
CA LEU A 232 -18.51 -10.84 -17.51
C LEU A 232 -17.06 -11.00 -17.01
N ALA A 233 -16.20 -10.01 -17.28
CA ALA A 233 -14.81 -10.05 -16.84
C ALA A 233 -14.70 -10.04 -15.30
N GLN A 234 -15.49 -9.21 -14.63
CA GLN A 234 -15.46 -9.09 -13.17
C GLN A 234 -15.94 -10.36 -12.46
N ALA A 235 -17.03 -10.97 -12.93
CA ALA A 235 -17.49 -12.25 -12.39
C ALA A 235 -16.40 -13.34 -12.47
N VAL A 236 -15.59 -13.33 -13.52
CA VAL A 236 -14.48 -14.28 -13.70
C VAL A 236 -13.31 -13.97 -12.76
N VAL A 237 -12.96 -12.68 -12.59
CA VAL A 237 -11.91 -12.24 -11.67
C VAL A 237 -12.26 -12.59 -10.22
N TRP A 238 -13.55 -12.48 -9.85
CA TRP A 238 -14.07 -12.84 -8.51
C TRP A 238 -14.44 -14.32 -8.35
N ASP A 239 -14.04 -15.17 -9.30
CA ASP A 239 -14.24 -16.63 -9.25
C ASP A 239 -15.71 -17.07 -9.06
N LYS A 240 -16.64 -16.33 -9.66
CA LYS A 240 -18.09 -16.59 -9.56
C LYS A 240 -18.54 -17.77 -10.42
N LYS A 241 -19.61 -18.44 -10.00
CA LYS A 241 -20.24 -19.55 -10.73
C LYS A 241 -21.12 -19.02 -11.85
N ILE A 242 -20.80 -19.39 -13.09
CA ILE A 242 -21.47 -18.89 -14.29
C ILE A 242 -22.22 -20.02 -14.98
N CYS A 243 -23.51 -19.80 -15.27
CA CYS A 243 -24.34 -20.68 -16.08
C CYS A 243 -24.76 -19.98 -17.39
N GLU A 244 -24.78 -20.70 -18.51
CA GLU A 244 -25.28 -20.22 -19.80
C GLU A 244 -26.65 -20.83 -20.12
N VAL A 245 -27.59 -20.00 -20.61
CA VAL A 245 -28.93 -20.43 -21.04
C VAL A 245 -29.25 -19.98 -22.46
N SER A 246 -29.75 -20.91 -23.28
CA SER A 246 -30.18 -20.61 -24.65
C SER A 246 -31.63 -20.10 -24.65
N LEU A 247 -31.87 -18.93 -25.25
CA LEU A 247 -33.20 -18.29 -25.26
C LEU A 247 -33.87 -18.29 -26.66
N GLY A 248 -33.16 -18.64 -27.72
CA GLY A 248 -33.71 -18.64 -29.10
C GLY A 248 -33.25 -17.41 -29.85
N ALA A 249 -34.09 -16.78 -30.66
CA ALA A 249 -33.68 -15.67 -31.51
C ALA A 249 -34.22 -14.34 -31.00
N LYS A 250 -33.37 -13.29 -31.02
CA LYS A 250 -33.79 -11.92 -30.75
C LYS A 250 -34.39 -11.32 -32.04
N LEU A 251 -35.64 -10.85 -31.99
CA LEU A 251 -36.36 -10.32 -33.17
C LEU A 251 -36.28 -8.79 -33.30
N SER A 252 -35.19 -8.21 -32.81
CA SER A 252 -34.90 -6.77 -32.80
C SER A 252 -33.41 -6.53 -33.11
N PRO A 253 -32.96 -6.78 -34.35
CA PRO A 253 -31.57 -6.54 -34.70
C PRO A 253 -31.23 -5.04 -34.56
N PRO A 254 -30.04 -4.69 -34.07
CA PRO A 254 -29.64 -3.31 -33.89
C PRO A 254 -29.52 -2.58 -35.24
N ALA A 255 -29.82 -1.29 -35.25
CA ALA A 255 -29.65 -0.46 -36.45
C ALA A 255 -28.17 -0.43 -36.87
N PRO A 256 -27.85 -0.66 -38.17
CA PRO A 256 -26.47 -0.67 -38.64
C PRO A 256 -25.68 0.61 -38.33
N SER A 257 -26.34 1.77 -38.32
CA SER A 257 -25.75 3.08 -38.02
C SER A 257 -25.25 3.24 -36.57
N LYS A 258 -25.76 2.44 -35.62
CA LYS A 258 -25.33 2.48 -34.20
C LYS A 258 -24.06 1.68 -33.93
N ARG A 259 -23.66 0.78 -34.84
CA ARG A 259 -22.58 -0.20 -34.63
C ARG A 259 -21.23 0.45 -34.26
N ALA A 260 -20.83 1.48 -35.00
CA ALA A 260 -19.55 2.16 -34.82
C ALA A 260 -19.42 2.79 -33.42
N HIS A 261 -20.48 3.47 -32.97
CA HIS A 261 -20.53 4.13 -31.67
C HIS A 261 -20.48 3.12 -30.52
N VAL A 262 -21.29 2.05 -30.60
CA VAL A 262 -21.32 0.97 -29.60
C VAL A 262 -19.96 0.27 -29.52
N PHE A 263 -19.34 -0.04 -30.67
CA PHE A 263 -18.02 -0.67 -30.71
C PHE A 263 -16.96 0.16 -29.95
N LYS A 264 -16.92 1.47 -30.18
CA LYS A 264 -15.95 2.36 -29.51
C LYS A 264 -16.09 2.32 -27.98
N GLN A 265 -17.32 2.37 -27.47
CA GLN A 265 -17.57 2.32 -26.03
C GLN A 265 -17.25 0.95 -25.42
N VAL A 266 -17.61 -0.14 -26.11
CA VAL A 266 -17.26 -1.51 -25.72
C VAL A 266 -15.74 -1.70 -25.69
N ALA A 267 -15.03 -1.21 -26.70
CA ALA A 267 -13.56 -1.26 -26.76
C ALA A 267 -12.91 -0.48 -25.63
N ARG A 268 -13.42 0.72 -25.33
CA ARG A 268 -12.97 1.52 -24.18
C ARG A 268 -13.12 0.72 -22.87
N ALA A 269 -14.33 0.26 -22.56
CA ALA A 269 -14.60 -0.45 -21.31
C ALA A 269 -13.75 -1.72 -21.18
N LEU A 270 -13.60 -2.47 -22.26
CA LEU A 270 -12.78 -3.69 -22.26
C LEU A 270 -11.29 -3.37 -22.11
N PHE A 271 -10.77 -2.33 -22.75
CA PHE A 271 -9.37 -1.90 -22.60
C PHE A 271 -9.09 -1.40 -21.17
N ASP A 272 -9.99 -0.61 -20.59
CA ASP A 272 -9.91 -0.15 -19.20
C ASP A 272 -9.96 -1.34 -18.22
N CYS A 273 -10.81 -2.33 -18.49
CA CYS A 273 -10.92 -3.56 -17.71
C CYS A 273 -9.62 -4.39 -17.78
N ILE A 274 -9.05 -4.58 -18.97
CA ILE A 274 -7.78 -5.28 -19.16
C ILE A 274 -6.66 -4.57 -18.39
N LYS A 275 -6.57 -3.24 -18.52
CA LYS A 275 -5.56 -2.45 -17.81
C LYS A 275 -5.68 -2.56 -16.29
N SER A 276 -6.91 -2.55 -15.78
CA SER A 276 -7.19 -2.59 -14.33
C SER A 276 -6.92 -3.95 -13.69
N HIS A 277 -6.96 -5.02 -14.48
CA HIS A 277 -6.83 -6.41 -14.00
C HIS A 277 -5.58 -7.11 -14.53
N GLU A 278 -4.48 -6.37 -14.74
CA GLU A 278 -3.24 -6.95 -15.28
C GLU A 278 -2.71 -8.13 -14.47
N ASP A 279 -2.78 -8.05 -13.15
CA ASP A 279 -2.35 -9.13 -12.24
C ASP A 279 -3.13 -10.44 -12.44
N TYR A 280 -4.37 -10.37 -12.94
CA TYR A 280 -5.18 -11.56 -13.21
C TYR A 280 -4.71 -12.27 -14.48
N TRP A 281 -4.66 -11.56 -15.61
CA TRP A 281 -4.41 -12.18 -16.91
C TRP A 281 -2.93 -12.36 -17.25
N LEU A 282 -2.01 -11.74 -16.49
CA LEU A 282 -0.56 -11.98 -16.53
C LEU A 282 -0.14 -13.29 -15.85
N LYS A 283 -1.02 -13.95 -15.09
CA LYS A 283 -0.70 -15.24 -14.45
C LYS A 283 -0.22 -16.25 -15.48
N SER A 284 0.81 -17.02 -15.13
CA SER A 284 1.50 -17.96 -16.02
C SER A 284 0.59 -19.09 -16.53
N GLN A 285 -0.50 -19.39 -15.81
CA GLN A 285 -1.50 -20.38 -16.20
C GLN A 285 -2.90 -19.79 -16.01
N LEU A 286 -3.60 -19.58 -17.12
CA LEU A 286 -5.01 -19.18 -17.12
C LEU A 286 -5.88 -20.42 -17.33
N ILE A 287 -6.87 -20.63 -16.47
CA ILE A 287 -7.85 -21.71 -16.61
C ILE A 287 -8.92 -21.26 -17.60
N LEU A 288 -9.11 -22.04 -18.66
CA LEU A 288 -10.22 -21.82 -19.60
C LEU A 288 -11.52 -22.33 -18.97
N LYS A 289 -12.38 -21.41 -18.56
CA LYS A 289 -13.71 -21.68 -18.01
C LYS A 289 -14.75 -21.70 -19.14
N ARG A 290 -15.57 -22.73 -19.15
CA ARG A 290 -16.77 -22.84 -19.97
C ARG A 290 -17.98 -22.92 -19.03
N PRO A 291 -18.95 -22.00 -19.11
CA PRO A 291 -20.13 -22.05 -18.24
C PRO A 291 -20.89 -23.37 -18.37
N ASP A 292 -21.50 -23.80 -17.28
CA ASP A 292 -22.46 -24.90 -17.31
C ASP A 292 -23.69 -24.48 -18.12
N VAL A 293 -24.26 -25.38 -18.92
CA VAL A 293 -25.39 -25.04 -19.80
C VAL A 293 -26.70 -25.57 -19.23
N TYR A 294 -27.68 -24.69 -19.04
CA TYR A 294 -29.02 -25.08 -18.57
C TYR A 294 -30.09 -24.97 -19.68
N GLY A 295 -30.80 -26.08 -19.91
CA GLY A 295 -31.90 -26.21 -20.88
C GLY A 295 -31.50 -26.70 -22.28
N LEU A 296 -32.50 -26.98 -23.12
CA LEU A 296 -32.32 -27.38 -24.53
C LEU A 296 -32.24 -26.16 -25.46
N GLU A 297 -31.44 -26.30 -26.52
CA GLU A 297 -31.24 -25.28 -27.56
C GLU A 297 -32.58 -24.89 -28.23
N ALA A 298 -32.88 -23.59 -28.24
CA ALA A 298 -34.11 -23.08 -28.83
C ALA A 298 -34.02 -23.00 -30.37
N ARG A 299 -35.05 -23.46 -31.06
CA ARG A 299 -35.08 -23.63 -32.54
C ARG A 299 -35.51 -22.40 -33.33
N ASP A 300 -35.59 -21.24 -32.68
CA ASP A 300 -36.03 -19.99 -33.28
C ASP A 300 -35.14 -19.58 -34.47
N ARG A 301 -35.74 -19.04 -35.54
CA ARG A 301 -35.00 -18.49 -36.69
C ARG A 301 -34.80 -16.98 -36.50
N PRO A 302 -33.55 -16.47 -36.58
CA PRO A 302 -33.28 -15.04 -36.48
C PRO A 302 -33.82 -14.25 -37.68
N LEU A 303 -34.01 -12.95 -37.49
CA LEU A 303 -34.31 -12.04 -38.60
C LEU A 303 -33.07 -11.89 -39.49
N GLU A 304 -33.28 -11.86 -40.80
CA GLU A 304 -32.21 -11.62 -41.75
C GLU A 304 -31.67 -10.19 -41.62
N VAL A 305 -30.35 -10.05 -41.50
CA VAL A 305 -29.66 -8.77 -41.39
C VAL A 305 -28.77 -8.59 -42.61
N THR A 306 -28.94 -7.49 -43.34
CA THR A 306 -28.09 -7.13 -44.48
C THR A 306 -27.09 -6.06 -44.09
N CYS A 307 -25.89 -6.11 -44.67
CA CYS A 307 -24.83 -5.11 -44.49
C CYS A 307 -24.36 -4.65 -45.87
N HIS A 308 -24.17 -3.33 -46.03
CA HIS A 308 -23.70 -2.77 -47.30
C HIS A 308 -22.15 -2.81 -47.32
N LEU A 309 -21.59 -3.79 -48.04
CA LEU A 309 -20.14 -3.99 -48.14
C LEU A 309 -19.37 -2.76 -48.67
N PRO A 310 -19.86 -2.04 -49.71
CA PRO A 310 -19.18 -0.84 -50.21
C PRO A 310 -19.02 0.25 -49.15
N ASP A 311 -20.01 0.44 -48.27
CA ASP A 311 -19.97 1.49 -47.23
C ASP A 311 -18.90 1.17 -46.18
N LEU A 312 -18.76 -0.10 -45.80
CA LEU A 312 -17.75 -0.54 -44.84
C LEU A 312 -16.33 -0.43 -45.41
N ILE A 313 -16.14 -0.78 -46.69
CA ILE A 313 -14.86 -0.59 -47.37
C ILE A 313 -14.54 0.91 -47.51
N GLY A 314 -15.52 1.74 -47.90
CA GLY A 314 -15.37 3.19 -47.99
C GLY A 314 -15.03 3.86 -46.66
N SER A 315 -15.69 3.43 -45.58
CA SER A 315 -15.42 3.88 -44.20
C SER A 315 -14.02 3.47 -43.73
N PHE A 316 -13.61 2.22 -43.98
CA PHE A 316 -12.27 1.73 -43.68
C PHE A 316 -11.19 2.49 -44.46
N THR A 317 -11.34 2.64 -45.78
CA THR A 317 -10.32 3.28 -46.64
C THR A 317 -10.14 4.77 -46.31
N THR A 318 -11.24 5.51 -46.21
CA THR A 318 -11.20 6.95 -45.86
C THR A 318 -10.64 7.16 -44.45
N GLY A 319 -11.07 6.34 -43.48
CA GLY A 319 -10.54 6.39 -42.13
C GLY A 319 -9.09 5.94 -42.05
N PHE A 320 -8.66 4.99 -42.90
CA PHE A 320 -7.28 4.52 -42.93
C PHE A 320 -6.32 5.65 -43.31
N ASP A 321 -6.66 6.40 -44.36
CA ASP A 321 -5.89 7.57 -44.79
C ASP A 321 -5.82 8.65 -43.70
N HIS A 322 -6.94 8.91 -43.02
CA HIS A 322 -7.00 9.89 -41.94
C HIS A 322 -6.08 9.54 -40.77
N PHE A 323 -6.06 8.28 -40.35
CA PHE A 323 -5.26 7.81 -39.21
C PHE A 323 -3.92 7.17 -39.60
N SER A 324 -3.49 7.29 -40.85
CA SER A 324 -2.27 6.63 -41.37
C SER A 324 -1.02 6.96 -40.56
N ALA A 325 -0.85 8.21 -40.14
CA ALA A 325 0.27 8.63 -39.29
C ALA A 325 0.27 7.93 -37.91
N LEU A 326 -0.92 7.73 -37.32
CA LEU A 326 -1.08 7.00 -36.06
C LEU A 326 -0.75 5.52 -36.27
N TYR A 327 -1.25 4.91 -37.34
CA TYR A 327 -0.98 3.51 -37.66
C TYR A 327 0.50 3.24 -37.95
N ALA A 328 1.17 4.11 -38.70
CA ALA A 328 2.60 4.00 -38.98
C ALA A 328 3.47 4.09 -37.73
N ARG A 329 2.97 4.80 -36.70
CA ARG A 329 3.61 4.92 -35.39
C ARG A 329 3.35 3.71 -34.49
N VAL A 330 2.12 3.18 -34.49
CA VAL A 330 1.70 2.11 -33.58
C VAL A 330 2.09 0.72 -34.08
N PHE A 331 1.98 0.46 -35.39
CA PHE A 331 2.19 -0.87 -35.94
C PHE A 331 3.62 -1.06 -36.47
N PRO A 332 4.18 -2.27 -36.35
CA PRO A 332 5.41 -2.61 -37.07
C PRO A 332 5.21 -2.55 -38.59
N GLU A 333 6.32 -2.38 -39.32
CA GLU A 333 6.31 -2.15 -40.77
C GLU A 333 5.56 -3.24 -41.55
N LYS A 334 5.64 -4.51 -41.13
CA LYS A 334 4.96 -5.64 -41.77
C LYS A 334 3.43 -5.51 -41.67
N GLU A 335 2.91 -5.28 -40.47
CA GLU A 335 1.48 -5.11 -40.20
C GLU A 335 0.94 -3.84 -40.85
N PHE A 336 1.68 -2.72 -40.77
CA PHE A 336 1.33 -1.46 -41.42
C PHE A 336 1.20 -1.62 -42.95
N LYS A 337 2.20 -2.22 -43.60
CA LYS A 337 2.13 -2.54 -45.05
C LYS A 337 1.03 -3.55 -45.39
N GLY A 338 0.65 -4.40 -44.44
CA GLY A 338 -0.51 -5.29 -44.58
C GLY A 338 -1.81 -4.50 -44.68
N LEU A 339 -2.01 -3.55 -43.76
CA LEU A 339 -3.19 -2.67 -43.74
C LEU A 339 -3.21 -1.71 -44.92
N GLU A 340 -2.07 -1.15 -45.32
CA GLU A 340 -1.95 -0.26 -46.48
C GLU A 340 -2.32 -0.97 -47.78
N ARG A 341 -1.84 -2.20 -47.98
CA ARG A 341 -2.25 -3.02 -49.15
C ARG A 341 -3.75 -3.29 -49.15
N LEU A 342 -4.34 -3.54 -47.99
CA LEU A 342 -5.79 -3.77 -47.86
C LEU A 342 -6.59 -2.51 -48.17
N ALA A 343 -6.13 -1.34 -47.72
CA ALA A 343 -6.75 -0.05 -48.04
C ALA A 343 -6.63 0.30 -49.53
N GLY A 344 -5.57 -0.16 -50.21
CA GLY A 344 -5.38 0.00 -51.65
C GLY A 344 -6.24 -0.91 -52.53
N SER A 345 -6.91 -1.92 -51.97
CA SER A 345 -7.73 -2.88 -52.72
C SER A 345 -9.00 -2.22 -53.28
N ARG A 346 -9.13 -2.17 -54.61
CA ARG A 346 -10.28 -1.54 -55.30
C ARG A 346 -11.44 -2.49 -55.62
N HIS A 347 -11.23 -3.81 -55.49
CA HIS A 347 -12.23 -4.83 -55.84
C HIS A 347 -12.74 -5.59 -54.61
N GLU A 348 -14.06 -5.66 -54.45
CA GLU A 348 -14.73 -6.34 -53.33
C GLU A 348 -14.34 -7.82 -53.20
N ALA A 349 -14.14 -8.53 -54.32
CA ALA A 349 -13.75 -9.94 -54.35
C ALA A 349 -12.33 -10.21 -53.82
N GLU A 350 -11.49 -9.18 -53.73
CA GLU A 350 -10.10 -9.28 -53.27
C GLU A 350 -9.91 -8.76 -51.83
N PHE A 351 -10.96 -8.21 -51.21
CA PHE A 351 -10.88 -7.62 -49.88
C PHE A 351 -10.82 -8.70 -48.79
N ARG A 352 -9.61 -8.97 -48.27
CA ARG A 352 -9.32 -10.03 -47.28
C ARG A 352 -8.62 -9.48 -46.04
N PHE A 353 -9.39 -9.17 -45.00
CA PHE A 353 -8.86 -8.84 -43.68
C PHE A 353 -8.73 -10.14 -42.87
N SER A 354 -7.52 -10.65 -42.64
CA SER A 354 -7.32 -11.95 -41.96
C SER A 354 -7.55 -11.90 -40.44
N GLU A 355 -7.85 -13.06 -39.85
CA GLU A 355 -7.98 -13.27 -38.40
C GLU A 355 -6.68 -12.90 -37.66
N GLU A 356 -5.53 -13.28 -38.22
CA GLU A 356 -4.18 -12.99 -37.71
C GLU A 356 -3.94 -11.47 -37.63
N LEU A 357 -4.19 -10.75 -38.72
CA LEU A 357 -3.97 -9.30 -38.76
C LEU A 357 -4.88 -8.58 -37.77
N TRP A 358 -6.12 -9.04 -37.59
CA TRP A 358 -7.04 -8.45 -36.62
C TRP A 358 -6.58 -8.65 -35.16
N ALA A 359 -6.06 -9.83 -34.82
CA ALA A 359 -5.50 -10.08 -33.48
C ALA A 359 -4.31 -9.16 -33.18
N HIS A 360 -3.40 -8.97 -34.15
CA HIS A 360 -2.31 -8.01 -34.03
C HIS A 360 -2.82 -6.57 -33.85
N VAL A 361 -3.79 -6.14 -34.67
CA VAL A 361 -4.37 -4.80 -34.59
C VAL A 361 -4.88 -4.49 -33.19
N VAL A 362 -5.66 -5.40 -32.60
CA VAL A 362 -6.22 -5.22 -31.27
C VAL A 362 -5.13 -5.14 -30.22
N TYR A 363 -4.14 -6.04 -30.24
CA TYR A 363 -3.06 -6.03 -29.24
C TYR A 363 -2.15 -4.80 -29.34
N TYR A 364 -1.77 -4.36 -30.53
CA TYR A 364 -0.92 -3.18 -30.69
C TYR A 364 -1.65 -1.89 -30.29
N LEU A 365 -2.92 -1.73 -30.66
CA LEU A 365 -3.69 -0.55 -30.24
C LEU A 365 -4.04 -0.58 -28.75
N LEU A 366 -4.25 -1.76 -28.15
CA LEU A 366 -4.37 -1.91 -26.70
C LEU A 366 -3.08 -1.50 -25.97
N GLN A 367 -1.91 -1.86 -26.49
CA GLN A 367 -0.64 -1.39 -25.91
C GLN A 367 -0.45 0.11 -26.06
N ALA A 368 -0.78 0.68 -27.23
CA ALA A 368 -0.73 2.13 -27.42
C ALA A 368 -1.68 2.84 -26.44
N TYR A 369 -2.90 2.30 -26.26
CA TYR A 369 -3.88 2.80 -25.31
C TYR A 369 -3.36 2.78 -23.86
N ALA A 370 -2.66 1.72 -23.48
CA ALA A 370 -2.14 1.55 -22.12
C ALA A 370 -0.91 2.41 -21.82
N PHE A 371 -0.03 2.61 -22.81
CA PHE A 371 1.34 3.09 -22.56
C PHE A 371 1.77 4.34 -23.34
N ASP A 372 1.13 4.71 -24.46
CA ASP A 372 1.52 5.90 -25.23
C ASP A 372 0.72 7.13 -24.79
N GLN A 373 1.24 7.84 -23.79
CA GLN A 373 0.60 9.04 -23.23
C GLN A 373 0.55 10.23 -24.20
N SER A 374 1.34 10.21 -25.27
CA SER A 374 1.33 11.30 -26.25
C SER A 374 0.17 11.21 -27.24
N LEU A 375 -0.49 10.05 -27.32
CA LEU A 375 -1.67 9.82 -28.14
C LEU A 375 -2.92 9.96 -27.28
N LYS A 376 -3.94 10.65 -27.77
CA LYS A 376 -5.23 10.70 -27.06
C LYS A 376 -5.90 9.34 -27.16
N SER A 377 -6.36 8.81 -26.03
CA SER A 377 -7.09 7.54 -25.97
C SER A 377 -8.28 7.49 -26.94
N ASP A 378 -8.95 8.63 -27.15
CA ASP A 378 -10.09 8.73 -28.05
C ASP A 378 -9.72 8.59 -29.53
N ASP A 379 -8.52 9.07 -29.92
CA ASP A 379 -7.98 8.90 -31.28
C ASP A 379 -7.61 7.44 -31.54
N ILE A 380 -7.02 6.76 -30.54
CA ILE A 380 -6.68 5.33 -30.62
C ILE A 380 -7.94 4.47 -30.80
N LEU A 381 -9.00 4.77 -30.03
CA LEU A 381 -10.27 4.04 -30.12
C LEU A 381 -11.00 4.31 -31.44
N GLU A 382 -10.94 5.53 -31.97
CA GLU A 382 -11.51 5.85 -33.28
C GLU A 382 -10.74 5.14 -34.41
N ALA A 383 -9.41 5.09 -34.30
CA ALA A 383 -8.56 4.34 -35.21
C ALA A 383 -8.86 2.83 -35.15
N LEU A 384 -9.04 2.26 -33.95
CA LEU A 384 -9.47 0.86 -33.79
C LEU A 384 -10.82 0.59 -34.46
N ARG A 385 -11.78 1.52 -34.30
CA ARG A 385 -13.11 1.45 -34.90
C ARG A 385 -13.06 1.47 -36.44
N VAL A 386 -12.15 2.23 -37.03
CA VAL A 386 -11.89 2.21 -38.49
C VAL A 386 -11.40 0.84 -38.96
N LEU A 387 -10.41 0.27 -38.27
CA LEU A 387 -9.89 -1.06 -38.62
C LEU A 387 -10.93 -2.16 -38.39
N TYR A 388 -11.81 -2.00 -37.39
CA TYR A 388 -12.94 -2.89 -37.16
C TYR A 388 -13.91 -2.91 -38.35
N ASP A 389 -14.26 -1.77 -38.95
CA ASP A 389 -15.09 -1.75 -40.17
C ASP A 389 -14.45 -2.56 -41.30
N GLY A 390 -13.12 -2.43 -41.44
CA GLY A 390 -12.34 -3.26 -42.35
C GLY A 390 -12.46 -4.75 -42.03
N ARG A 391 -12.36 -5.13 -40.75
CA ARG A 391 -12.52 -6.55 -40.37
C ARG A 391 -13.91 -7.07 -40.70
N VAL A 392 -14.97 -6.29 -40.44
CA VAL A 392 -16.35 -6.67 -40.76
C VAL A 392 -16.56 -6.77 -42.28
N ALA A 393 -16.00 -5.84 -43.07
CA ALA A 393 -16.03 -5.91 -44.53
C ALA A 393 -15.36 -7.19 -45.05
N GLY A 394 -14.18 -7.53 -44.52
CA GLY A 394 -13.45 -8.76 -44.89
C GLY A 394 -14.24 -10.03 -44.58
N PHE A 395 -14.93 -10.06 -43.44
CA PHE A 395 -15.83 -11.16 -43.09
C PHE A 395 -17.01 -11.28 -44.07
N ILE A 396 -17.70 -10.18 -44.38
CA ILE A 396 -18.84 -10.18 -45.32
C ILE A 396 -18.40 -10.65 -46.71
N ALA A 397 -17.28 -10.11 -47.22
CA ALA A 397 -16.73 -10.51 -48.52
C ALA A 397 -16.44 -12.03 -48.56
N GLY A 398 -15.78 -12.57 -47.52
CA GLY A 398 -15.51 -14.00 -47.42
C GLY A 398 -16.78 -14.86 -47.36
N MET A 399 -17.83 -14.38 -46.69
CA MET A 399 -19.12 -15.08 -46.64
C MET A 399 -19.85 -15.07 -47.98
N HIS A 400 -19.80 -13.96 -48.74
CA HIS A 400 -20.34 -13.91 -50.09
C HIS A 400 -19.66 -14.92 -51.02
N ASP A 401 -18.33 -15.01 -50.97
CA ASP A 401 -17.56 -15.96 -51.79
C ASP A 401 -17.84 -17.42 -51.40
N PHE A 402 -17.94 -17.72 -50.11
CA PHE A 402 -18.30 -19.05 -49.64
C PHE A 402 -19.69 -19.48 -50.11
N ARG A 403 -20.70 -18.59 -49.99
CA ARG A 403 -22.06 -18.87 -50.47
C ARG A 403 -22.10 -19.04 -51.99
N ALA A 404 -21.31 -18.26 -52.74
CA ALA A 404 -21.19 -18.41 -54.19
C ALA A 404 -20.55 -19.75 -54.60
N LEU A 405 -19.61 -20.28 -53.81
CA LEU A 405 -18.98 -21.57 -54.03
C LEU A 405 -19.92 -22.75 -53.69
N VAL A 406 -20.55 -22.73 -52.52
CA VAL A 406 -21.41 -23.82 -52.02
C VAL A 406 -22.74 -23.89 -52.77
N GLY A 407 -23.28 -22.74 -53.21
CA GLY A 407 -24.51 -22.68 -54.00
C GLY A 407 -24.44 -23.40 -55.35
N GLN A 408 -23.24 -23.81 -55.80
CA GLN A 408 -23.04 -24.59 -57.02
C GLN A 408 -23.23 -26.10 -56.80
N VAL A 409 -23.33 -26.56 -55.55
CA VAL A 409 -23.45 -27.98 -55.19
C VAL A 409 -24.92 -28.32 -54.89
N LYS A 410 -25.50 -29.28 -55.61
CA LYS A 410 -26.89 -29.72 -55.43
C LYS A 410 -27.05 -30.62 -54.19
N ASN A 411 -28.21 -30.54 -53.53
CA ASN A 411 -28.62 -31.37 -52.37
C ASN A 411 -27.93 -31.05 -51.03
N LEU A 412 -27.46 -29.82 -50.83
CA LEU A 412 -26.94 -29.35 -49.54
C LEU A 412 -27.84 -28.23 -48.97
N ASP A 413 -28.00 -28.21 -47.65
CA ASP A 413 -28.60 -27.07 -46.97
C ASP A 413 -27.57 -25.93 -46.90
N LEU A 414 -27.73 -24.95 -47.80
CA LEU A 414 -26.85 -23.80 -47.91
C LEU A 414 -26.82 -22.97 -46.62
N GLU A 415 -27.93 -22.91 -45.89
CA GLU A 415 -28.06 -22.09 -44.69
C GLU A 415 -27.30 -22.71 -43.52
N ASP A 416 -27.50 -24.01 -43.26
CA ASP A 416 -26.77 -24.73 -42.21
C ASP A 416 -25.25 -24.73 -42.45
N LEU A 417 -24.80 -24.97 -43.69
CA LEU A 417 -23.37 -24.89 -44.05
C LEU A 417 -22.78 -23.49 -43.87
N THR A 418 -23.59 -22.44 -44.09
CA THR A 418 -23.18 -21.06 -43.86
C THR A 418 -22.96 -20.82 -42.36
N TYR A 419 -23.86 -21.31 -41.49
CA TYR A 419 -23.72 -21.20 -40.04
C TYR A 419 -22.49 -21.95 -39.50
N GLU A 420 -22.23 -23.16 -40.00
CA GLU A 420 -21.02 -23.94 -39.65
C GLU A 420 -19.73 -23.22 -40.07
N GLN A 421 -19.73 -22.64 -41.28
CA GLN A 421 -18.59 -21.84 -41.74
C GLN A 421 -18.35 -20.63 -40.84
N VAL A 422 -19.41 -19.95 -40.41
CA VAL A 422 -19.30 -18.81 -39.48
C VAL A 422 -18.76 -19.25 -38.13
N ALA A 423 -19.27 -20.37 -37.57
CA ALA A 423 -18.78 -20.92 -36.31
C ALA A 423 -17.27 -21.22 -36.39
N ARG A 424 -16.82 -21.81 -37.51
CA ARG A 424 -15.40 -22.07 -37.79
C ARG A 424 -14.58 -20.78 -37.86
N LEU A 425 -15.07 -19.73 -38.51
CA LEU A 425 -14.39 -18.43 -38.60
C LEU A 425 -14.27 -17.76 -37.22
N LYS A 426 -15.31 -17.84 -36.39
CA LYS A 426 -15.26 -17.37 -34.99
C LYS A 426 -14.20 -18.13 -34.19
N GLU A 427 -14.16 -19.46 -34.31
CA GLU A 427 -13.17 -20.28 -33.59
C GLU A 427 -11.74 -19.98 -34.05
N ASN A 428 -11.52 -19.79 -35.36
CA ASN A 428 -10.23 -19.38 -35.90
C ASN A 428 -9.79 -18.02 -35.36
N GLN A 429 -10.72 -17.05 -35.25
CA GLN A 429 -10.42 -15.76 -34.66
C GLN A 429 -9.90 -15.90 -33.22
N VAL A 430 -10.58 -16.69 -32.39
CA VAL A 430 -10.18 -16.97 -31.00
C VAL A 430 -8.81 -17.68 -30.92
N LYS A 431 -8.53 -18.61 -31.85
CA LYS A 431 -7.23 -19.28 -31.94
C LYS A 431 -6.09 -18.30 -32.18
N GLU A 432 -6.25 -17.34 -33.08
CA GLU A 432 -5.20 -16.34 -33.34
C GLU A 432 -4.95 -15.42 -32.13
N PHE A 433 -6.00 -14.94 -31.44
CA PHE A 433 -5.81 -14.17 -30.20
C PHE A 433 -5.01 -14.95 -29.14
N ARG A 434 -5.37 -16.21 -28.88
CA ARG A 434 -4.64 -17.07 -27.93
C ARG A 434 -3.20 -17.32 -28.37
N ARG A 435 -2.96 -17.54 -29.67
CA ARG A 435 -1.63 -17.74 -30.24
C ARG A 435 -0.72 -16.53 -29.99
N PHE A 436 -1.23 -15.32 -30.17
CA PHE A 436 -0.44 -14.09 -30.02
C PHE A 436 -0.36 -13.55 -28.59
N LYS A 437 -1.19 -14.05 -27.67
CA LYS A 437 -1.15 -13.67 -26.25
C LYS A 437 0.26 -13.70 -25.67
N GLY A 438 1.04 -14.77 -25.91
CA GLY A 438 2.38 -14.91 -25.33
C GLY A 438 3.33 -13.76 -25.74
N GLY A 439 3.29 -13.36 -27.01
CA GLY A 439 4.07 -12.21 -27.51
C GLY A 439 3.55 -10.88 -26.99
N PHE A 440 2.21 -10.72 -26.90
CA PHE A 440 1.56 -9.55 -26.31
C PHE A 440 1.92 -9.39 -24.83
N VAL A 441 1.87 -10.45 -24.03
CA VAL A 441 2.24 -10.43 -22.59
C VAL A 441 3.69 -10.01 -22.41
N LYS A 442 4.60 -10.59 -23.20
CA LYS A 442 6.02 -10.21 -23.15
C LYS A 442 6.22 -8.72 -23.39
N THR A 443 5.64 -8.20 -24.47
CA THR A 443 5.77 -6.79 -24.86
C THR A 443 4.99 -5.85 -23.92
N TRP A 444 3.90 -6.30 -23.31
CA TRP A 444 3.19 -5.57 -22.25
C TRP A 444 4.08 -5.39 -21.02
N VAL A 445 4.70 -6.46 -20.52
CA VAL A 445 5.59 -6.40 -19.35
C VAL A 445 6.78 -5.48 -19.61
N GLU A 446 7.37 -5.53 -20.81
CA GLU A 446 8.45 -4.64 -21.24
C GLU A 446 7.99 -3.16 -21.20
N LYS A 447 6.88 -2.83 -21.85
CA LYS A 447 6.34 -1.45 -21.86
C LYS A 447 5.85 -0.98 -20.48
N ALA A 448 5.27 -1.87 -19.68
CA ALA A 448 4.86 -1.57 -18.31
C ALA A 448 6.08 -1.18 -17.45
N ALA A 449 7.21 -1.86 -17.62
CA ALA A 449 8.46 -1.48 -16.94
C ALA A 449 8.99 -0.11 -17.41
N GLU A 450 8.80 0.25 -18.67
CA GLU A 450 9.15 1.56 -19.22
C GLU A 450 8.32 2.70 -18.61
N VAL A 451 7.04 2.47 -18.32
CA VAL A 451 6.14 3.51 -17.75
C VAL A 451 5.99 3.47 -16.23
N ARG A 452 6.38 2.38 -15.55
CA ARG A 452 6.32 2.29 -14.07
C ARG A 452 7.13 3.43 -13.43
N PRO A 453 6.63 4.03 -12.33
CA PRO A 453 7.36 5.07 -11.63
C PRO A 453 8.73 4.54 -11.21
N VAL A 454 9.74 5.42 -11.30
CA VAL A 454 11.16 5.11 -11.06
C VAL A 454 11.37 4.41 -9.70
N ILE A 455 10.56 4.76 -8.70
CA ILE A 455 10.68 4.30 -7.31
C ILE A 455 9.27 4.18 -6.73
N THR A 456 8.98 3.10 -5.99
CA THR A 456 7.77 3.03 -5.13
C THR A 456 7.92 4.04 -3.99
N PRO A 457 7.07 5.07 -3.88
CA PRO A 457 7.20 6.03 -2.80
C PRO A 457 6.93 5.36 -1.45
N LEU A 458 7.92 5.42 -0.55
CA LEU A 458 7.83 4.86 0.80
C LEU A 458 7.78 5.98 1.85
N ASP A 459 7.06 5.73 2.92
CA ASP A 459 7.23 6.43 4.18
C ASP A 459 8.31 5.73 5.01
N TYR A 460 9.16 6.53 5.67
CA TYR A 460 10.10 6.08 6.69
C TYR A 460 9.56 6.60 8.03
N LEU A 461 9.15 5.68 8.89
CA LEU A 461 8.41 5.95 10.10
C LEU A 461 9.23 5.46 11.30
N GLU A 462 9.75 6.39 12.10
CA GLU A 462 10.60 6.06 13.25
C GLU A 462 9.91 6.50 14.55
N PHE A 463 9.32 5.55 15.27
CA PHE A 463 8.76 5.81 16.60
C PHE A 463 9.80 5.56 17.70
N ILE A 464 10.53 4.45 17.59
CA ILE A 464 11.64 4.10 18.46
C ILE A 464 12.96 4.49 17.77
N PRO A 465 13.85 5.26 18.43
CA PRO A 465 15.11 5.68 17.84
C PRO A 465 15.91 4.50 17.28
N GLY A 466 16.29 4.59 16.01
CA GLY A 466 17.08 3.55 15.32
C GLY A 466 16.31 2.27 14.96
N VAL A 467 14.98 2.25 15.11
CA VAL A 467 14.12 1.13 14.67
C VAL A 467 13.05 1.66 13.71
N PRO A 468 13.43 1.96 12.45
CA PRO A 468 12.50 2.49 11.49
C PRO A 468 11.60 1.41 10.89
N LEU A 469 10.39 1.83 10.55
CA LEU A 469 9.45 1.08 9.76
C LEU A 469 9.31 1.72 8.38
N THR A 470 9.30 0.91 7.32
CA THR A 470 8.95 1.37 5.98
C THR A 470 7.66 0.79 5.48
N LEU A 471 6.77 1.67 5.04
CA LEU A 471 5.51 1.32 4.43
C LEU A 471 5.34 2.07 3.11
N PRO A 472 4.61 1.52 2.12
CA PRO A 472 4.14 2.31 0.99
C PRO A 472 3.38 3.55 1.48
N LYS A 473 3.60 4.70 0.84
CA LYS A 473 2.91 5.95 1.20
C LYS A 473 1.40 5.86 1.11
N GLU A 474 0.91 5.02 0.21
CA GLU A 474 -0.51 4.80 -0.02
C GLU A 474 -0.76 3.30 -0.12
N LEU A 475 -1.68 2.82 0.70
CA LEU A 475 -2.25 1.47 0.63
C LEU A 475 -3.68 1.58 0.07
N LYS A 476 -4.22 0.47 -0.44
CA LYS A 476 -5.60 0.41 -0.93
C LYS A 476 -6.43 -0.44 0.02
N GLY A 477 -7.44 0.17 0.64
CA GLY A 477 -8.44 -0.54 1.44
C GLY A 477 -9.53 -1.18 0.62
N LEU A 478 -10.54 -1.72 1.29
CA LEU A 478 -11.81 -2.17 0.72
C LEU A 478 -12.40 -1.06 -0.17
N GLY A 479 -12.90 -1.45 -1.34
CA GLY A 479 -13.42 -0.50 -2.33
C GLY A 479 -12.33 0.37 -3.00
N GLY A 480 -11.04 0.10 -2.78
CA GLY A 480 -9.94 0.87 -3.38
C GLY A 480 -9.67 2.22 -2.69
N ILE A 481 -10.22 2.44 -1.50
CA ILE A 481 -10.01 3.67 -0.72
C ILE A 481 -8.52 3.84 -0.42
N PRO A 482 -7.90 4.98 -0.78
CA PRO A 482 -6.48 5.21 -0.53
C PRO A 482 -6.25 5.54 0.94
N VAL A 483 -5.40 4.75 1.59
CA VAL A 483 -4.97 4.93 2.99
C VAL A 483 -3.54 5.45 3.01
N ARG A 484 -3.34 6.65 3.58
CA ARG A 484 -2.02 7.28 3.65
C ARG A 484 -1.31 6.91 4.94
N THR A 485 -0.37 5.98 4.87
CA THR A 485 0.30 5.40 6.05
C THR A 485 0.99 6.45 6.92
N GLY A 486 1.72 7.39 6.33
CA GLY A 486 2.33 8.50 7.08
C GLY A 486 1.33 9.44 7.76
N ALA A 487 0.09 9.55 7.27
CA ALA A 487 -0.95 10.33 7.96
C ALA A 487 -1.48 9.58 9.20
N VAL A 488 -1.70 8.27 9.09
CA VAL A 488 -2.08 7.41 10.23
C VAL A 488 -1.02 7.47 11.32
N PHE A 489 0.25 7.27 10.94
CA PHE A 489 1.38 7.34 11.86
C PHE A 489 1.46 8.67 12.62
N ARG A 490 1.33 9.81 11.92
CA ARG A 490 1.39 11.13 12.58
C ARG A 490 0.29 11.33 13.60
N ARG A 491 -0.97 10.98 13.28
CA ARG A 491 -2.07 11.09 14.25
C ARG A 491 -1.83 10.19 15.47
N LEU A 492 -1.31 8.98 15.24
CA LEU A 492 -0.98 8.07 16.31
C LEU A 492 0.15 8.63 17.20
N GLN A 493 1.21 9.15 16.58
CA GLN A 493 2.32 9.80 17.29
C GLN A 493 1.85 11.01 18.11
N GLU A 494 0.96 11.85 17.58
CA GLU A 494 0.35 12.96 18.32
C GLU A 494 -0.45 12.47 19.53
N ARG A 495 -1.23 11.38 19.38
CA ARG A 495 -1.97 10.74 20.47
C ARG A 495 -1.04 10.27 21.59
N TYR A 496 0.07 9.60 21.24
CA TYR A 496 1.08 9.11 22.18
C TYR A 496 1.84 10.25 22.85
N SER A 497 2.22 11.28 22.09
CA SER A 497 2.88 12.47 22.63
C SER A 497 1.97 13.18 23.65
N ALA A 498 0.68 13.36 23.34
CA ALA A 498 -0.27 13.93 24.28
C ALA A 498 -0.47 13.06 25.53
N ALA A 499 -0.51 11.73 25.37
CA ALA A 499 -0.61 10.81 26.50
C ALA A 499 0.63 10.84 27.39
N PHE A 500 1.82 10.88 26.79
CA PHE A 500 3.10 11.01 27.49
C PHE A 500 3.15 12.31 28.31
N HIS A 501 2.80 13.46 27.72
CA HIS A 501 2.80 14.73 28.44
C HIS A 501 1.81 14.74 29.60
N ARG A 502 0.59 14.18 29.44
CA ARG A 502 -0.35 14.05 30.56
C ARG A 502 0.20 13.15 31.66
N PHE A 503 0.81 12.03 31.31
CA PHE A 503 1.41 11.13 32.30
C PHE A 503 2.56 11.80 33.06
N VAL A 504 3.52 12.39 32.35
CA VAL A 504 4.71 13.00 32.95
C VAL A 504 4.37 14.26 33.74
N HIS A 505 3.57 15.17 33.18
CA HIS A 505 3.33 16.47 33.79
C HIS A 505 2.14 16.47 34.74
N ASP A 506 1.01 15.86 34.36
CA ASP A 506 -0.21 15.91 35.18
C ASP A 506 -0.22 14.79 36.22
N ALA A 507 0.20 13.58 35.84
CA ALA A 507 0.08 12.40 36.70
C ALA A 507 1.28 12.23 37.64
N LEU A 508 2.52 12.40 37.15
CA LEU A 508 3.74 12.37 37.97
C LEU A 508 4.09 13.74 38.58
N GLY A 509 3.50 14.83 38.08
CA GLY A 509 3.74 16.18 38.61
C GLY A 509 5.11 16.78 38.24
N LEU A 510 5.75 16.28 37.18
CA LEU A 510 7.04 16.80 36.71
C LEU A 510 6.82 18.08 35.87
N GLY A 511 7.57 19.15 36.12
CA GLY A 511 7.39 20.41 35.40
C GLY A 511 7.73 20.33 33.90
N PRO A 512 7.01 21.05 33.01
CA PRO A 512 7.31 21.10 31.57
C PRO A 512 8.65 21.79 31.23
N GLU A 513 9.20 22.56 32.17
CA GLU A 513 10.49 23.25 32.05
C GLU A 513 11.71 22.37 32.36
N LEU A 514 11.50 21.15 32.86
CA LEU A 514 12.58 20.23 33.22
C LEU A 514 13.38 19.80 31.99
N SER A 515 14.68 19.66 32.16
CA SER A 515 15.55 19.09 31.13
C SER A 515 15.23 17.61 30.88
N PRO A 516 15.54 17.07 29.68
CA PRO A 516 15.34 15.65 29.39
C PRO A 516 15.96 14.70 30.42
N ALA A 517 17.13 15.05 30.96
CA ALA A 517 17.79 14.28 32.01
C ALA A 517 17.02 14.30 33.34
N GLU A 518 16.45 15.46 33.72
CA GLU A 518 15.61 15.60 34.92
C GLU A 518 14.28 14.86 34.78
N VAL A 519 13.67 14.87 33.59
CA VAL A 519 12.48 14.04 33.29
C VAL A 519 12.82 12.55 33.45
N GLY A 520 13.95 12.11 32.90
CA GLY A 520 14.43 10.73 33.07
C GLY A 520 14.64 10.34 34.52
N ALA A 521 15.25 11.21 35.33
CA ALA A 521 15.43 11.01 36.77
C ALA A 521 14.09 10.99 37.52
N GLY A 522 13.12 11.81 37.12
CA GLY A 522 11.77 11.82 37.69
C GLY A 522 11.02 10.51 37.43
N VAL A 523 11.13 9.95 36.23
CA VAL A 523 10.55 8.63 35.90
C VAL A 523 11.27 7.52 36.67
N GLU A 524 12.60 7.57 36.81
CA GLU A 524 13.37 6.61 37.62
C GLU A 524 12.96 6.68 39.11
N HIS A 525 12.69 7.87 39.62
CA HIS A 525 12.19 8.07 40.98
C HIS A 525 10.82 7.41 41.17
N PHE A 526 9.90 7.62 40.22
CA PHE A 526 8.61 6.93 40.22
C PHE A 526 8.76 5.39 40.22
N MET A 527 9.71 4.83 39.45
CA MET A 527 9.99 3.38 39.49
C MET A 527 10.51 2.92 40.85
N THR A 528 11.25 3.77 41.56
CA THR A 528 11.72 3.50 42.92
C THR A 528 10.56 3.49 43.93
N GLU A 529 9.64 4.44 43.84
CA GLU A 529 8.42 4.45 44.66
C GLU A 529 7.55 3.20 44.38
N LEU A 530 7.43 2.83 43.10
CA LEU A 530 6.70 1.65 42.68
C LEU A 530 7.35 0.35 43.20
N GLU A 531 8.67 0.23 43.16
CA GLU A 531 9.41 -0.91 43.75
C GLU A 531 9.12 -1.03 45.25
N GLN A 532 9.14 0.08 46.00
CA GLN A 532 8.83 0.08 47.43
C GLN A 532 7.39 -0.32 47.72
N ALA A 533 6.44 0.15 46.90
CA ALA A 533 5.04 -0.23 47.03
C ALA A 533 4.82 -1.72 46.71
N VAL A 534 5.47 -2.24 45.68
CA VAL A 534 5.43 -3.67 45.32
C VAL A 534 6.08 -4.53 46.40
N ASP A 535 7.21 -4.11 46.99
CA ASP A 535 7.83 -4.82 48.12
C ASP A 535 6.91 -4.87 49.35
N ALA A 536 6.19 -3.78 49.64
CA ALA A 536 5.22 -3.73 50.73
C ALA A 536 3.98 -4.60 50.47
N LEU A 537 3.56 -4.75 49.20
CA LEU A 537 2.46 -5.62 48.81
C LEU A 537 2.85 -7.10 48.83
N PHE A 538 4.08 -7.42 48.46
CA PHE A 538 4.60 -8.79 48.37
C PHE A 538 5.85 -8.95 49.26
N PRO A 539 5.66 -9.07 50.59
CA PRO A 539 6.78 -9.16 51.53
C PRO A 539 7.54 -10.48 51.41
N GLY A 540 8.86 -10.43 51.56
CA GLY A 540 9.74 -11.61 51.55
C GLY A 540 11.11 -11.34 50.93
N ASP A 541 12.16 -11.98 51.43
CA ASP A 541 13.51 -11.84 50.85
C ASP A 541 13.65 -12.73 49.60
N LEU A 542 13.73 -12.13 48.42
CA LEU A 542 13.91 -12.87 47.16
C LEU A 542 15.21 -13.68 47.14
N THR A 543 16.19 -13.37 48.00
CA THR A 543 17.45 -14.12 48.05
C THR A 543 17.36 -15.45 48.78
N THR A 544 16.27 -15.68 49.53
CA THR A 544 16.00 -16.95 50.21
C THR A 544 14.85 -17.72 49.54
N PRO A 545 14.88 -19.07 49.59
CA PRO A 545 13.77 -19.88 49.08
C PRO A 545 12.44 -19.56 49.78
N GLU A 546 12.46 -19.39 51.11
CA GLU A 546 11.25 -19.11 51.90
C GLU A 546 10.69 -17.71 51.60
N GLY A 547 11.56 -16.72 51.44
CA GLY A 547 11.14 -15.37 51.09
C GLY A 547 10.61 -15.28 49.66
N THR A 548 11.19 -16.04 48.73
CA THR A 548 10.67 -16.17 47.37
C THR A 548 9.29 -16.84 47.36
N ASP A 549 9.08 -17.90 48.15
CA ASP A 549 7.77 -18.57 48.28
C ASP A 549 6.70 -17.64 48.83
N ALA A 550 7.02 -16.84 49.87
CA ALA A 550 6.10 -15.84 50.38
C ALA A 550 5.68 -14.82 49.30
N VAL A 551 6.64 -14.29 48.54
CA VAL A 551 6.37 -13.33 47.45
C VAL A 551 5.49 -13.96 46.37
N VAL A 552 5.85 -15.17 45.90
CA VAL A 552 5.15 -15.84 44.80
C VAL A 552 3.71 -16.18 45.19
N ARG A 553 3.49 -16.72 46.40
CA ARG A 553 2.14 -17.05 46.89
C ARG A 553 1.26 -15.80 47.00
N GLU A 554 1.81 -14.70 47.49
CA GLU A 554 1.06 -13.46 47.62
C GLU A 554 0.70 -12.87 46.24
N ILE A 555 1.61 -12.95 45.26
CA ILE A 555 1.32 -12.57 43.86
C ILE A 555 0.16 -13.42 43.30
N PHE A 556 0.21 -14.74 43.45
CA PHE A 556 -0.89 -15.61 43.00
C PHE A 556 -2.20 -15.28 43.73
N SER A 557 -2.16 -14.94 45.02
CA SER A 557 -3.35 -14.60 45.78
C SER A 557 -3.98 -13.27 45.34
N LEU A 558 -3.17 -12.28 44.95
CA LEU A 558 -3.65 -10.93 44.67
C LEU A 558 -3.90 -10.67 43.17
N VAL A 559 -3.12 -11.30 42.28
CA VAL A 559 -3.28 -11.13 40.83
C VAL A 559 -4.41 -12.04 40.32
N PRO A 560 -5.48 -11.47 39.73
CA PRO A 560 -6.57 -12.27 39.20
C PRO A 560 -6.09 -13.22 38.11
N HIS A 561 -6.40 -14.51 38.25
CA HIS A 561 -6.13 -15.54 37.25
C HIS A 561 -7.18 -16.66 37.32
N GLN A 562 -7.28 -17.46 36.25
CA GLN A 562 -8.25 -18.52 36.09
C GLN A 562 -7.57 -19.88 35.87
N SER A 563 -8.34 -20.95 35.96
CA SER A 563 -7.89 -22.27 35.50
C SER A 563 -7.66 -22.27 34.00
N ILE A 564 -6.71 -23.09 33.55
CA ILE A 564 -6.32 -23.20 32.14
C ILE A 564 -6.54 -24.60 31.61
N LEU A 565 -6.70 -24.71 30.30
CA LEU A 565 -6.69 -25.99 29.62
C LEU A 565 -5.23 -26.49 29.54
N ALA A 566 -4.94 -27.66 30.09
CA ALA A 566 -3.61 -28.25 30.19
C ALA A 566 -3.65 -29.76 29.90
N VAL A 567 -2.50 -30.39 29.67
CA VAL A 567 -2.42 -31.83 29.37
C VAL A 567 -2.82 -32.63 30.61
N LYS A 568 -3.62 -33.70 30.40
CA LYS A 568 -4.09 -34.57 31.47
C LYS A 568 -2.97 -35.30 32.22
N ASP A 569 -3.18 -35.54 33.51
CA ASP A 569 -2.22 -36.25 34.36
C ASP A 569 -1.84 -37.63 33.80
N GLU A 570 -2.80 -38.41 33.26
CA GLU A 570 -2.50 -39.73 32.70
C GLU A 570 -1.58 -39.65 31.49
N MET A 571 -1.70 -38.58 30.70
CA MET A 571 -0.87 -38.35 29.53
C MET A 571 0.54 -37.90 29.92
N LEU A 572 0.67 -37.01 30.91
CA LEU A 572 1.97 -36.61 31.46
C LEU A 572 2.70 -37.78 32.12
N HIS A 573 1.97 -38.61 32.87
CA HIS A 573 2.50 -39.84 33.47
C HIS A 573 3.03 -40.79 32.39
N ARG A 574 2.27 -40.97 31.31
CA ARG A 574 2.68 -41.78 30.16
C ARG A 574 3.94 -41.25 29.50
N LEU A 575 4.02 -39.94 29.25
CA LEU A 575 5.19 -39.29 28.66
C LEU A 575 6.46 -39.52 29.50
N LEU A 576 6.40 -39.30 30.81
CA LEU A 576 7.55 -39.49 31.70
C LEU A 576 7.96 -40.96 31.86
N THR A 577 7.02 -41.88 31.66
CA THR A 577 7.29 -43.33 31.70
C THR A 577 7.89 -43.83 30.38
N GLU A 578 7.36 -43.40 29.23
CA GLU A 578 7.88 -43.74 27.90
C GLU A 578 9.22 -43.05 27.60
N PHE A 579 9.40 -41.84 28.11
CA PHE A 579 10.62 -41.05 27.99
C PHE A 579 11.12 -40.63 29.38
N PRO A 580 11.81 -41.53 30.11
CA PRO A 580 12.38 -41.19 31.42
C PRO A 580 13.33 -39.97 31.36
N PRO A 581 13.26 -39.02 32.30
CA PRO A 581 14.18 -37.88 32.38
C PRO A 581 15.44 -38.23 33.21
N PRO A 582 16.56 -38.67 32.60
CA PRO A 582 17.71 -39.19 33.33
C PRO A 582 18.42 -38.13 34.17
N ASN A 583 18.52 -36.89 33.68
CA ASN A 583 19.18 -35.81 34.41
C ASN A 583 18.37 -35.39 35.63
N LEU A 584 17.03 -35.40 35.53
CA LEU A 584 16.15 -35.15 36.67
C LEU A 584 16.29 -36.23 37.74
N LEU A 585 16.24 -37.51 37.34
CA LEU A 585 16.35 -38.66 38.23
C LEU A 585 17.67 -38.64 39.00
N ILE A 586 18.79 -38.46 38.30
CA ILE A 586 20.13 -38.37 38.90
C ILE A 586 20.21 -37.20 39.88
N ARG A 587 19.66 -36.04 39.49
CA ARG A 587 19.76 -34.80 40.28
C ARG A 587 18.95 -34.83 41.56
N LEU A 588 17.77 -35.45 41.54
CA LEU A 588 16.91 -35.60 42.71
C LEU A 588 17.17 -36.91 43.49
N GLY A 589 18.02 -37.79 42.97
CA GLY A 589 18.46 -39.00 43.66
C GLY A 589 17.49 -40.19 43.57
N TYR A 590 16.64 -40.25 42.54
CA TYR A 590 15.68 -41.34 42.32
C TYR A 590 16.24 -42.39 41.35
N ALA A 591 15.97 -43.68 41.61
CA ALA A 591 16.47 -44.79 40.81
C ALA A 591 15.63 -45.06 39.55
N SER A 592 14.37 -44.60 39.50
CA SER A 592 13.47 -44.79 38.35
C SER A 592 12.38 -43.71 38.29
N THR A 593 11.74 -43.54 37.12
CA THR A 593 10.58 -42.63 36.97
C THR A 593 9.42 -43.01 37.90
N ALA A 594 9.20 -44.31 38.16
CA ALA A 594 8.15 -44.74 39.08
C ALA A 594 8.41 -44.24 40.51
N GLU A 595 9.65 -44.35 40.99
CA GLU A 595 10.04 -43.85 42.31
C GLU A 595 9.93 -42.32 42.40
N LEU A 596 10.28 -41.60 41.33
CA LEU A 596 10.10 -40.14 41.23
C LEU A 596 8.61 -39.76 41.35
N LEU A 597 7.72 -40.45 40.63
CA LEU A 597 6.28 -40.15 40.60
C LEU A 597 5.53 -40.59 41.87
N ASP A 598 6.10 -41.50 42.66
CA ASP A 598 5.59 -41.82 44.01
C ASP A 598 5.81 -40.68 45.02
N HIS A 599 6.80 -39.81 44.77
CA HIS A 599 7.24 -38.77 45.71
C HIS A 599 6.99 -37.33 45.21
N LEU A 600 6.76 -37.15 43.91
CA LEU A 600 6.56 -35.85 43.28
C LEU A 600 5.31 -35.88 42.39
N ASP A 601 4.52 -34.79 42.45
CA ASP A 601 3.38 -34.59 41.56
C ASP A 601 3.80 -34.69 40.09
N VAL A 602 2.98 -35.34 39.25
CA VAL A 602 3.35 -35.65 37.86
C VAL A 602 3.59 -34.38 37.03
N ARG A 603 2.85 -33.30 37.30
CA ARG A 603 3.00 -32.01 36.62
C ARG A 603 4.27 -31.31 37.08
N ASP A 604 4.61 -31.41 38.37
CA ASP A 604 5.87 -30.89 38.91
C ASP A 604 7.06 -31.65 38.32
N ALA A 605 7.01 -32.98 38.29
CA ALA A 605 8.03 -33.83 37.67
C ALA A 605 8.24 -33.50 36.18
N PHE A 606 7.14 -33.33 35.43
CA PHE A 606 7.19 -32.96 34.02
C PHE A 606 7.80 -31.57 33.80
N THR A 607 7.44 -30.62 34.66
CA THR A 607 7.96 -29.25 34.61
C THR A 607 9.46 -29.22 34.93
N LEU A 608 9.90 -29.91 36.00
CA LEU A 608 11.33 -29.99 36.37
C LEU A 608 12.16 -30.74 35.33
N ALA A 609 11.57 -31.68 34.58
CA ALA A 609 12.25 -32.32 33.44
C ALA A 609 12.60 -31.29 32.36
N GLY A 610 11.72 -30.33 32.08
CA GLY A 610 11.99 -29.22 31.16
C GLY A 610 13.11 -28.26 31.61
N ILE A 611 13.44 -28.29 32.91
CA ILE A 611 14.52 -27.49 33.48
C ILE A 611 15.86 -28.23 33.43
N SER A 612 15.84 -29.54 33.67
CA SER A 612 17.05 -30.37 33.86
C SER A 612 17.54 -31.08 32.61
N GLU A 613 16.66 -31.38 31.66
CA GLU A 613 17.00 -32.13 30.46
C GLU A 613 17.47 -31.24 29.30
N GLU A 614 18.15 -31.86 28.33
CA GLU A 614 18.60 -31.18 27.12
C GLU A 614 17.46 -30.92 26.14
N ARG A 615 17.67 -29.98 25.21
CA ARG A 615 16.68 -29.62 24.18
C ARG A 615 16.16 -30.83 23.39
N GLU A 616 17.01 -31.82 23.09
CA GLU A 616 16.62 -33.04 22.38
C GLU A 616 15.58 -33.88 23.15
N TYR A 617 15.56 -33.80 24.49
CA TYR A 617 14.53 -34.43 25.29
C TYR A 617 13.19 -33.71 25.11
N THR A 618 13.17 -32.38 25.23
CA THR A 618 11.96 -31.57 25.02
C THR A 618 11.40 -31.72 23.61
N ASP A 619 12.24 -31.70 22.59
CA ASP A 619 11.82 -31.84 21.19
C ASP A 619 11.16 -33.23 20.96
N ARG A 620 11.70 -34.30 21.55
CA ARG A 620 11.09 -35.64 21.51
C ARG A 620 9.71 -35.70 22.16
N LEU A 621 9.54 -35.05 23.32
CA LEU A 621 8.23 -34.98 23.99
C LEU A 621 7.21 -34.23 23.12
N LEU A 622 7.61 -33.12 22.51
CA LEU A 622 6.75 -32.31 21.65
C LEU A 622 6.34 -33.05 20.38
N TRP A 623 7.25 -33.78 19.71
CA TRP A 623 6.90 -34.61 18.55
C TRP A 623 5.94 -35.74 18.92
N TRP A 624 6.14 -36.38 20.07
CA TRP A 624 5.20 -37.40 20.51
C TRP A 624 3.82 -36.81 20.79
N LEU A 625 3.76 -35.61 21.40
CA LEU A 625 2.51 -34.89 21.64
C LEU A 625 1.82 -34.52 20.33
N GLU A 626 2.56 -34.11 19.30
CA GLU A 626 2.01 -33.79 17.98
C GLU A 626 1.17 -34.93 17.40
N ASP A 627 1.71 -36.16 17.46
CA ASP A 627 1.06 -37.34 16.89
C ASP A 627 -0.11 -37.88 17.75
N ASN A 628 0.02 -37.76 19.07
CA ASN A 628 -0.85 -38.46 20.03
C ASN A 628 -1.90 -37.57 20.71
N LEU A 629 -1.73 -36.25 20.72
CA LEU A 629 -2.63 -35.37 21.42
C LEU A 629 -3.95 -35.18 20.65
N ARG A 630 -5.07 -35.24 21.38
CA ARG A 630 -6.43 -35.02 20.87
C ARG A 630 -7.16 -34.02 21.77
N PRO A 631 -8.25 -33.39 21.31
CA PRO A 631 -8.98 -32.40 22.11
C PRO A 631 -9.41 -32.90 23.51
N ASP A 632 -9.71 -34.19 23.65
CA ASP A 632 -10.07 -34.87 24.91
C ASP A 632 -8.87 -35.26 25.79
N SER A 633 -7.65 -35.03 25.32
CA SER A 633 -6.39 -35.24 26.08
C SER A 633 -6.04 -34.07 27.00
N LEU A 634 -6.83 -32.98 26.95
CA LEU A 634 -6.67 -31.82 27.82
C LEU A 634 -7.76 -31.78 28.89
N GLU A 635 -7.47 -31.12 30.01
CA GLU A 635 -8.39 -30.86 31.11
C GLU A 635 -8.18 -29.46 31.69
N GLU A 636 -9.17 -28.96 32.43
CA GLU A 636 -9.09 -27.67 33.10
C GLU A 636 -8.35 -27.82 34.43
N VAL A 637 -7.27 -27.07 34.61
CA VAL A 637 -6.32 -27.21 35.72
C VAL A 637 -6.03 -25.83 36.31
N GLU A 638 -6.03 -25.76 37.65
CA GLU A 638 -5.59 -24.59 38.38
C GLU A 638 -4.07 -24.36 38.16
N ILE A 639 -3.68 -23.14 37.77
CA ILE A 639 -2.27 -22.77 37.63
C ILE A 639 -1.63 -22.72 39.02
N LYS A 640 -0.49 -23.40 39.20
CA LYS A 640 0.25 -23.36 40.48
C LYS A 640 1.71 -22.93 40.30
N PRO A 641 2.29 -22.19 41.25
CA PRO A 641 3.72 -21.90 41.21
C PRO A 641 4.54 -23.16 41.52
N LEU A 642 5.69 -23.29 40.87
CA LEU A 642 6.70 -24.30 41.18
C LEU A 642 8.02 -23.61 41.48
N ILE A 643 8.41 -23.64 42.75
CA ILE A 643 9.61 -22.95 43.22
C ILE A 643 10.77 -23.93 43.27
N PHE A 644 11.90 -23.53 42.69
CA PHE A 644 13.14 -24.30 42.75
C PHE A 644 14.31 -23.40 43.17
N THR A 645 15.38 -24.02 43.66
CA THR A 645 16.56 -23.29 44.13
C THR A 645 17.75 -23.51 43.21
N GLN A 646 18.70 -22.57 43.23
CA GLN A 646 20.00 -22.72 42.56
C GLN A 646 20.83 -23.87 43.15
N GLU A 647 20.54 -24.31 44.37
CA GLU A 647 21.18 -25.47 45.00
C GLU A 647 20.70 -26.77 44.35
N THR A 648 19.40 -26.89 44.08
CA THR A 648 18.81 -28.05 43.43
C THR A 648 19.08 -28.06 41.92
N PHE A 649 19.03 -26.89 41.26
CA PHE A 649 19.25 -26.76 39.81
C PHE A 649 20.30 -25.67 39.46
N PRO A 650 21.60 -25.90 39.75
CA PRO A 650 22.67 -24.97 39.37
C PRO A 650 22.76 -24.78 37.85
N GLY A 651 22.85 -23.51 37.43
CA GLY A 651 23.04 -23.13 36.01
C GLY A 651 21.75 -22.78 35.25
N VAL A 652 20.60 -22.84 35.92
CA VAL A 652 19.32 -22.37 35.36
C VAL A 652 19.18 -20.86 35.60
N GLY A 653 18.78 -20.10 34.57
CA GLY A 653 18.60 -18.65 34.68
C GLY A 653 17.54 -18.25 35.73
N GLU A 654 17.74 -17.09 36.37
CA GLU A 654 17.04 -16.61 37.57
C GLU A 654 15.52 -16.42 37.37
N LEU A 655 15.14 -15.85 36.21
CA LEU A 655 13.77 -15.68 35.75
C LEU A 655 13.73 -16.15 34.29
N ARG A 656 13.17 -17.34 34.05
CA ARG A 656 12.90 -17.83 32.69
C ARG A 656 11.50 -17.39 32.28
N ASP A 657 11.34 -17.04 31.00
CA ASP A 657 9.99 -17.03 30.40
C ASP A 657 9.36 -18.42 30.61
N ILE A 658 8.05 -18.46 30.84
CA ILE A 658 7.31 -19.71 31.05
C ILE A 658 7.64 -20.73 29.94
N SER A 659 8.13 -21.91 30.34
CA SER A 659 8.62 -22.92 29.39
C SER A 659 7.47 -23.58 28.60
N HIS A 660 7.81 -24.28 27.52
CA HIS A 660 6.82 -25.10 26.78
C HIS A 660 6.13 -26.09 27.71
N LEU A 661 6.88 -26.71 28.62
CA LEU A 661 6.36 -27.73 29.51
C LEU A 661 5.58 -27.12 30.68
N ASP A 662 5.98 -25.93 31.13
CA ASP A 662 5.27 -25.15 32.17
C ASP A 662 3.81 -24.90 31.74
N ARG A 663 3.62 -24.47 30.48
CA ARG A 663 2.29 -24.24 29.88
C ARG A 663 1.46 -25.51 29.81
N LEU A 664 2.07 -26.63 29.38
CA LEU A 664 1.38 -27.92 29.26
C LEU A 664 1.03 -28.54 30.61
N ALA A 665 1.78 -28.22 31.66
CA ALA A 665 1.61 -28.74 33.02
C ALA A 665 0.76 -27.84 33.93
N ALA A 666 0.38 -26.63 33.48
CA ALA A 666 -0.23 -25.60 34.32
C ALA A 666 0.64 -25.22 35.54
N ARG A 667 1.93 -24.98 35.28
CA ARG A 667 2.90 -24.51 36.28
C ARG A 667 3.53 -23.19 35.86
N VAL A 668 3.91 -22.38 36.85
CA VAL A 668 4.77 -21.20 36.65
C VAL A 668 6.02 -21.40 37.47
N THR A 669 7.16 -21.60 36.79
CA THR A 669 8.43 -21.87 37.45
C THR A 669 9.08 -20.58 37.94
N VAL A 670 9.53 -20.55 39.20
CA VAL A 670 10.18 -19.38 39.80
C VAL A 670 11.39 -19.83 40.61
N SER A 671 12.52 -19.13 40.47
CA SER A 671 13.72 -19.38 41.27
C SER A 671 14.03 -18.21 42.20
N ASN A 672 14.71 -18.48 43.31
CA ASN A 672 15.19 -17.44 44.21
C ASN A 672 16.33 -16.63 43.57
N LEU A 673 16.39 -15.34 43.88
CA LEU A 673 17.36 -14.38 43.36
C LEU A 673 18.75 -14.64 43.97
N PRO A 674 19.82 -14.83 43.19
CA PRO A 674 21.16 -14.99 43.75
C PRO A 674 21.64 -13.71 44.45
N LYS A 675 22.43 -13.84 45.51
CA LYS A 675 22.99 -12.69 46.24
C LYS A 675 23.82 -11.80 45.32
N GLY A 676 23.51 -10.50 45.30
CA GLY A 676 24.23 -9.50 44.51
C GLY A 676 23.71 -9.31 43.08
N LEU A 677 22.61 -9.97 42.70
CA LEU A 677 21.94 -9.81 41.41
C LEU A 677 20.57 -9.14 41.60
N GLY A 678 19.91 -8.73 40.50
CA GLY A 678 18.54 -8.18 40.53
C GLY A 678 18.38 -6.70 40.16
N GLY A 679 19.46 -5.93 40.08
CA GLY A 679 19.41 -4.51 39.74
C GLY A 679 18.71 -3.65 40.81
N ALA A 680 18.14 -2.52 40.38
CA ALA A 680 17.47 -1.56 41.25
C ALA A 680 15.99 -1.89 41.54
N PHE A 681 15.35 -2.70 40.69
CA PHE A 681 13.91 -3.01 40.77
C PHE A 681 13.60 -4.52 40.75
N PRO A 682 14.20 -5.34 41.64
CA PRO A 682 14.03 -6.79 41.63
C PRO A 682 12.60 -7.25 41.95
N LYS A 683 11.88 -6.60 42.88
CA LYS A 683 10.51 -6.98 43.25
C LYS A 683 9.54 -6.71 42.12
N LEU A 684 9.65 -5.54 41.52
CA LEU A 684 8.87 -5.14 40.34
C LEU A 684 9.13 -6.09 39.18
N ARG A 685 10.38 -6.55 38.99
CA ARG A 685 10.72 -7.55 37.97
C ARG A 685 10.03 -8.89 38.23
N TYR A 686 10.09 -9.42 39.46
CA TYR A 686 9.43 -10.68 39.82
C TYR A 686 7.91 -10.59 39.68
N PHE A 687 7.31 -9.51 40.22
CA PHE A 687 5.87 -9.26 40.13
C PHE A 687 5.38 -9.23 38.68
N THR A 688 5.97 -8.35 37.85
CA THR A 688 5.55 -8.20 36.46
C THR A 688 5.76 -9.48 35.66
N HIS A 689 6.87 -10.21 35.89
CA HIS A 689 7.17 -11.47 35.20
C HIS A 689 6.18 -12.59 35.54
N ILE A 690 5.87 -12.79 36.82
CA ILE A 690 4.92 -13.82 37.26
C ILE A 690 3.51 -13.46 36.76
N ALA A 691 3.09 -12.21 36.90
CA ALA A 691 1.80 -11.74 36.41
C ALA A 691 1.66 -11.92 34.89
N LYS A 692 2.71 -11.61 34.10
CA LYS A 692 2.73 -11.90 32.66
C LYS A 692 2.63 -13.40 32.38
N SER A 693 3.31 -14.24 33.16
CA SER A 693 3.29 -15.70 32.97
C SER A 693 1.89 -16.29 33.19
N LEU A 694 1.12 -15.75 34.14
CA LEU A 694 -0.29 -16.09 34.34
C LEU A 694 -1.13 -15.72 33.12
N VAL A 695 -0.98 -14.49 32.61
CA VAL A 695 -1.65 -14.01 31.39
C VAL A 695 -1.31 -14.88 30.18
N GLU A 696 -0.03 -15.19 29.98
CA GLU A 696 0.43 -16.05 28.90
C GLU A 696 -0.25 -17.41 28.95
N ALA A 697 -0.25 -18.07 30.10
CA ALA A 697 -0.86 -19.38 30.28
C ALA A 697 -2.35 -19.38 29.89
N GLU A 698 -3.10 -18.35 30.26
CA GLU A 698 -4.51 -18.19 29.90
C GLU A 698 -4.71 -17.92 28.40
N HIS A 699 -3.85 -17.12 27.77
CA HIS A 699 -3.90 -16.86 26.33
C HIS A 699 -3.59 -18.12 25.52
N TYR A 700 -2.65 -18.96 25.96
CA TYR A 700 -2.39 -20.27 25.35
C TYR A 700 -3.59 -21.22 25.53
N SER A 701 -4.18 -21.26 26.73
CA SER A 701 -5.42 -21.99 26.98
C SER A 701 -6.54 -21.57 26.02
N PHE A 702 -6.72 -20.26 25.81
CA PHE A 702 -7.72 -19.72 24.89
C PHE A 702 -7.51 -20.22 23.45
N ILE A 703 -6.29 -20.16 22.90
CA ILE A 703 -6.04 -20.64 21.54
C ILE A 703 -6.20 -22.17 21.43
N TRP A 704 -5.83 -22.93 22.48
CA TRP A 704 -6.04 -24.38 22.50
C TRP A 704 -7.51 -24.75 22.53
N GLN A 705 -8.36 -23.98 23.21
CA GLN A 705 -9.82 -24.15 23.14
C GLN A 705 -10.35 -23.91 21.73
N LEU A 706 -9.81 -22.93 20.99
CA LEU A 706 -10.17 -22.70 19.58
C LEU A 706 -9.76 -23.88 18.69
N TYR A 707 -8.50 -24.33 18.80
CA TYR A 707 -8.02 -25.49 18.05
C TYR A 707 -8.82 -26.77 18.38
N ALA A 708 -9.20 -26.96 19.65
CA ALA A 708 -10.01 -28.09 20.10
C ALA A 708 -11.41 -28.08 19.47
N ARG A 709 -12.01 -26.89 19.27
CA ARG A 709 -13.31 -26.73 18.60
C ARG A 709 -13.23 -27.08 17.11
N GLU A 710 -12.14 -26.72 16.44
CA GLU A 710 -11.91 -27.03 15.02
C GLU A 710 -11.61 -28.51 14.76
N ARG A 711 -10.99 -29.21 15.72
CA ARG A 711 -10.59 -30.64 15.70
C ARG A 711 -9.55 -31.04 14.64
N LYS A 712 -9.40 -30.28 13.56
CA LYS A 712 -8.44 -30.55 12.48
C LYS A 712 -7.01 -30.26 12.93
N GLU A 713 -6.12 -31.24 12.76
CA GLU A 713 -4.67 -31.10 13.01
C GLU A 713 -4.34 -30.55 14.42
N PHE A 714 -5.16 -30.91 15.41
CA PHE A 714 -5.10 -30.35 16.76
C PHE A 714 -3.71 -30.47 17.41
N GLY A 715 -3.10 -31.67 17.36
CA GLY A 715 -1.77 -31.92 17.91
C GLY A 715 -0.71 -31.01 17.30
N THR A 716 -0.66 -30.93 15.96
CA THR A 716 0.24 -30.03 15.22
C THR A 716 0.01 -28.57 15.58
N LYS A 717 -1.24 -28.07 15.57
CA LYS A 717 -1.54 -26.67 15.92
C LYS A 717 -1.11 -26.31 17.34
N LEU A 718 -1.38 -27.19 18.30
CA LEU A 718 -0.97 -27.00 19.69
C LEU A 718 0.55 -27.01 19.84
N VAL A 719 1.24 -27.98 19.22
CA VAL A 719 2.70 -28.09 19.26
C VAL A 719 3.35 -26.89 18.59
N ASN A 720 2.87 -26.46 17.42
CA ASN A 720 3.30 -25.24 16.76
C ASN A 720 3.12 -24.01 17.65
N SER A 721 2.01 -23.91 18.38
CA SER A 721 1.79 -22.78 19.29
C SER A 721 2.81 -22.73 20.44
N VAL A 722 3.26 -23.88 20.94
CA VAL A 722 4.26 -23.89 22.02
C VAL A 722 5.67 -23.69 21.49
N ILE A 723 6.06 -24.29 20.36
CA ILE A 723 7.40 -24.15 19.78
C ILE A 723 7.64 -22.69 19.37
N LYS A 724 8.70 -22.07 19.89
CA LYS A 724 9.03 -20.67 19.57
C LYS A 724 9.84 -20.61 18.28
N HIS A 725 9.23 -20.23 17.17
CA HIS A 725 9.95 -19.81 15.97
C HIS A 725 10.46 -18.36 16.12
N ARG A 726 11.65 -18.06 15.58
CA ARG A 726 12.26 -16.73 15.70
C ARG A 726 11.56 -15.75 14.75
N GLY A 727 10.56 -15.01 15.23
CA GLY A 727 10.05 -13.82 14.55
C GLY A 727 11.12 -12.72 14.51
N ARG A 728 11.66 -12.42 13.32
CA ARG A 728 12.60 -11.31 13.11
C ARG A 728 11.89 -10.00 12.75
N GLU A 729 10.73 -10.10 12.11
CA GLU A 729 10.00 -8.96 11.58
C GLU A 729 9.17 -8.24 12.65
N VAL A 730 9.04 -6.93 12.48
CA VAL A 730 8.39 -6.02 13.44
C VAL A 730 6.92 -6.37 13.63
N PHE A 731 6.19 -6.67 12.55
CA PHE A 731 4.78 -7.06 12.56
C PHE A 731 4.57 -8.58 12.49
N SER A 732 5.55 -9.37 12.95
CA SER A 732 5.35 -10.81 13.03
C SER A 732 4.17 -11.17 13.94
N ALA A 733 3.46 -12.24 13.61
CA ALA A 733 2.37 -12.74 14.46
C ALA A 733 2.84 -12.99 15.90
N THR A 734 4.10 -13.43 16.09
CA THR A 734 4.71 -13.53 17.42
C THR A 734 4.72 -12.20 18.19
N ASN A 735 5.15 -11.09 17.57
CA ASN A 735 5.24 -9.80 18.27
C ASN A 735 3.85 -9.28 18.66
N ILE A 736 2.87 -9.42 17.76
CA ILE A 736 1.48 -9.03 18.05
C ILE A 736 0.90 -9.88 19.19
N PHE A 737 1.14 -11.20 19.17
CA PHE A 737 0.73 -12.10 20.25
C PHE A 737 1.40 -11.77 21.58
N GLN A 738 2.71 -11.46 21.57
CA GLN A 738 3.43 -11.03 22.76
C GLN A 738 2.93 -9.69 23.30
N ASN A 739 2.57 -8.76 22.42
CA ASN A 739 1.96 -7.50 22.82
C ASN A 739 0.58 -7.70 23.45
N TRP A 740 -0.21 -8.67 22.97
CA TRP A 740 -1.50 -9.02 23.58
C TRP A 740 -1.33 -9.43 25.06
N HIS A 741 -0.30 -10.22 25.40
CA HIS A 741 0.01 -10.54 26.80
C HIS A 741 0.36 -9.30 27.63
N GLN A 742 1.12 -8.36 27.07
CA GLN A 742 1.50 -7.12 27.77
C GLN A 742 0.27 -6.21 28.01
N ARG A 743 -0.67 -6.15 27.06
CA ARG A 743 -1.92 -5.39 27.21
C ARG A 743 -2.81 -5.97 28.31
N ASP A 744 -2.98 -7.28 28.35
CA ASP A 744 -3.79 -7.93 29.40
C ASP A 744 -3.10 -7.86 30.78
N LEU A 745 -1.77 -7.95 30.84
CA LEU A 745 -1.02 -7.68 32.07
C LEU A 745 -1.36 -6.28 32.63
N ALA A 746 -1.28 -5.24 31.79
CA ALA A 746 -1.62 -3.88 32.22
C ALA A 746 -3.08 -3.79 32.72
N ALA A 747 -4.02 -4.46 32.05
CA ALA A 747 -5.41 -4.52 32.51
C ALA A 747 -5.56 -5.21 33.88
N ARG A 748 -4.83 -6.31 34.14
CA ARG A 748 -4.85 -6.99 35.44
C ARG A 748 -4.23 -6.17 36.56
N VAL A 749 -3.14 -5.45 36.28
CA VAL A 749 -2.55 -4.53 37.25
C VAL A 749 -3.52 -3.40 37.58
N HIS A 750 -4.31 -2.94 36.60
CA HIS A 750 -5.36 -1.94 36.84
C HIS A 750 -6.44 -2.47 37.78
N LEU A 751 -6.92 -3.71 37.55
CA LEU A 751 -7.87 -4.37 38.46
C LEU A 751 -7.29 -4.57 39.87
N LEU A 752 -6.01 -4.91 39.98
CA LEU A 752 -5.31 -5.00 41.26
C LEU A 752 -5.28 -3.63 41.96
N ALA A 753 -5.04 -2.53 41.23
CA ALA A 753 -5.08 -1.19 41.77
C ALA A 753 -6.47 -0.84 42.34
N GLU A 754 -7.55 -1.17 41.64
CA GLU A 754 -8.93 -0.99 42.12
C GLU A 754 -9.22 -1.82 43.38
N ASN A 755 -8.69 -3.05 43.44
CA ASN A 755 -8.81 -3.91 44.62
C ASN A 755 -8.05 -3.31 45.82
N MET A 756 -6.84 -2.78 45.61
CA MET A 756 -6.06 -2.11 46.66
C MET A 756 -6.75 -0.87 47.19
N ALA A 757 -7.42 -0.09 46.31
CA ALA A 757 -8.22 1.05 46.74
C ALA A 757 -9.38 0.62 47.65
N ARG A 758 -10.10 -0.45 47.27
CA ARG A 758 -11.19 -1.04 48.07
C ARG A 758 -10.70 -1.63 49.40
N ALA A 759 -9.47 -2.16 49.42
CA ALA A 759 -8.83 -2.72 50.61
C ALA A 759 -8.24 -1.66 51.56
N GLY A 760 -8.43 -0.36 51.30
CA GLY A 760 -7.91 0.72 52.15
C GLY A 760 -6.40 0.94 52.02
N ARG A 761 -5.82 0.63 50.86
CA ARG A 761 -4.41 0.87 50.50
C ARG A 761 -4.32 1.94 49.39
N PRO A 762 -4.70 3.20 49.65
CA PRO A 762 -4.86 4.21 48.60
C PRO A 762 -3.55 4.56 47.87
N GLU A 763 -2.42 4.52 48.56
CA GLU A 763 -1.12 4.86 47.96
C GLU A 763 -0.62 3.77 47.00
N ALA A 764 -0.71 2.50 47.40
CA ALA A 764 -0.42 1.38 46.52
C ALA A 764 -1.36 1.35 45.30
N ALA A 765 -2.64 1.65 45.51
CA ALA A 765 -3.61 1.79 44.43
C ALA A 765 -3.23 2.92 43.45
N ARG A 766 -2.82 4.08 43.97
CA ARG A 766 -2.35 5.22 43.16
C ARG A 766 -1.15 4.83 42.30
N LEU A 767 -0.11 4.25 42.90
CA LEU A 767 1.12 3.87 42.20
C LEU A 767 0.90 2.76 41.16
N LEU A 768 0.10 1.75 41.47
CA LEU A 768 -0.26 0.70 40.50
C LEU A 768 -1.11 1.25 39.35
N LYS A 769 -2.01 2.21 39.62
CA LYS A 769 -2.77 2.89 38.57
C LYS A 769 -1.84 3.71 37.65
N LEU A 770 -0.92 4.49 38.22
CA LEU A 770 0.10 5.22 37.46
C LEU A 770 0.97 4.28 36.63
N MET A 771 1.36 3.12 37.17
CA MET A 771 2.08 2.09 36.43
C MET A 771 1.31 1.65 35.17
N THR A 772 -0.02 1.54 35.25
CA THR A 772 -0.86 1.16 34.10
C THR A 772 -1.02 2.31 33.10
N GLU A 773 -1.11 3.55 33.56
CA GLU A 773 -1.23 4.74 32.70
C GLU A 773 0.05 5.00 31.88
N GLY A 774 1.22 4.71 32.45
CA GLY A 774 2.51 4.81 31.76
C GLY A 774 2.85 3.61 30.86
N TYR A 775 2.07 2.53 30.88
CA TYR A 775 2.42 1.28 30.20
C TYR A 775 2.32 1.42 28.68
N GLY A 776 3.39 1.02 27.97
CA GLY A 776 3.50 1.18 26.51
C GLY A 776 3.76 2.62 26.05
N LEU A 777 3.78 3.60 26.95
CA LEU A 777 4.04 5.00 26.61
C LEU A 777 5.54 5.29 26.53
N SER A 778 5.89 6.14 25.57
CA SER A 778 7.24 6.69 25.44
C SER A 778 7.29 7.91 24.55
N LEU A 779 8.35 8.72 24.71
CA LEU A 779 8.62 9.85 23.82
C LEU A 779 10.13 10.08 23.65
N THR A 780 10.55 10.41 22.43
CA THR A 780 11.89 10.98 22.18
C THR A 780 11.82 12.49 22.36
N LEU A 781 12.63 13.03 23.27
CA LEU A 781 12.71 14.45 23.58
C LEU A 781 13.65 15.19 22.60
N HIS A 782 13.74 16.52 22.75
CA HIS A 782 14.42 17.40 21.79
C HIS A 782 15.92 17.13 21.59
N ASP A 783 16.60 16.62 22.63
CA ASP A 783 18.02 16.24 22.60
C ASP A 783 18.26 14.82 22.07
N GLY A 784 17.20 14.08 21.75
CA GLY A 784 17.26 12.67 21.34
C GLY A 784 17.14 11.69 22.50
N THR A 785 17.03 12.16 23.75
CA THR A 785 16.80 11.29 24.90
C THR A 785 15.42 10.63 24.77
N PHE A 786 15.41 9.31 24.80
CA PHE A 786 14.19 8.52 24.74
C PHE A 786 13.75 8.12 26.15
N ILE A 787 12.52 8.46 26.52
CA ILE A 787 11.97 8.15 27.85
C ILE A 787 10.85 7.11 27.70
N PRO A 788 11.08 5.84 28.09
CA PRO A 788 10.01 4.86 28.26
C PRO A 788 9.34 5.01 29.62
N CYS A 789 8.04 4.73 29.69
CA CYS A 789 7.27 4.84 30.93
C CYS A 789 6.82 3.48 31.49
N SER A 790 7.08 2.36 30.81
CA SER A 790 6.64 1.04 31.29
C SER A 790 7.52 0.51 32.41
N ALA A 791 6.92 0.13 33.54
CA ALA A 791 7.59 -0.54 34.65
C ALA A 791 8.35 -1.81 34.23
N TRP A 792 7.79 -2.62 33.31
CA TRP A 792 8.46 -3.80 32.76
C TRP A 792 9.81 -3.46 32.12
N THR A 793 9.85 -2.39 31.32
CA THR A 793 11.04 -1.96 30.59
C THR A 793 12.16 -1.56 31.54
N TRP A 794 11.85 -0.73 32.54
CA TRP A 794 12.81 -0.30 33.56
C TRP A 794 13.31 -1.46 34.42
N ALA A 795 12.41 -2.29 34.93
CA ALA A 795 12.77 -3.44 35.74
C ALA A 795 13.61 -4.45 34.95
N SER A 796 13.25 -4.73 33.69
CA SER A 796 14.00 -5.66 32.82
C SER A 796 15.38 -5.13 32.42
N TYR A 797 15.50 -3.83 32.14
CA TYR A 797 16.78 -3.19 31.80
C TYR A 797 17.72 -3.19 33.01
N SER A 798 17.22 -2.79 34.18
CA SER A 798 18.00 -2.77 35.42
C SER A 798 18.46 -4.16 35.86
N PHE A 799 17.56 -5.16 35.75
CA PHE A 799 17.88 -6.56 36.10
C PHE A 799 19.03 -7.12 35.25
N ARG A 800 19.18 -6.66 34.00
CA ARG A 800 20.29 -7.04 33.09
C ARG A 800 21.57 -6.23 33.32
N GLY A 801 21.64 -5.43 34.38
CA GLY A 801 22.79 -4.60 34.74
C GLY A 801 22.77 -3.20 34.12
N GLY A 802 21.68 -2.81 33.45
CA GLY A 802 21.48 -1.46 32.94
C GLY A 802 21.39 -0.42 34.06
N LYS A 803 21.88 0.79 33.81
CA LYS A 803 21.81 1.93 34.75
C LYS A 803 21.21 3.15 34.06
N GLY A 804 20.46 3.95 34.81
CA GLY A 804 19.75 5.12 34.30
C GLY A 804 18.63 4.74 33.32
N VAL A 805 18.32 5.66 32.41
CA VAL A 805 17.22 5.52 31.44
C VAL A 805 17.45 4.32 30.50
N PRO A 806 16.44 3.45 30.28
CA PRO A 806 16.56 2.32 29.36
C PRO A 806 16.89 2.74 27.92
N THR A 807 17.78 1.97 27.27
CA THR A 807 18.21 2.23 25.88
C THR A 807 17.16 1.77 24.86
N PRO A 808 17.19 2.29 23.61
CA PRO A 808 16.28 1.86 22.55
C PRO A 808 16.21 0.36 22.29
N LEU A 809 17.32 -0.37 22.51
CA LEU A 809 17.40 -1.82 22.31
C LEU A 809 16.63 -2.64 23.37
N SER A 810 16.24 -2.03 24.49
CA SER A 810 15.45 -2.69 25.54
C SER A 810 13.92 -2.49 25.43
N LEU A 811 13.45 -1.76 24.42
CA LEU A 811 12.09 -1.20 24.37
C LEU A 811 11.06 -2.06 23.63
N HIS A 812 11.10 -3.37 23.80
CA HIS A 812 10.16 -4.23 23.07
C HIS A 812 8.70 -3.93 23.45
N VAL A 813 8.40 -3.52 24.70
CA VAL A 813 7.04 -3.21 25.13
C VAL A 813 6.50 -2.01 24.38
N GLU A 814 7.18 -0.87 24.45
CA GLU A 814 6.76 0.38 23.80
C GLU A 814 6.70 0.23 22.28
N ARG A 815 7.71 -0.44 21.69
CA ARG A 815 7.78 -0.72 20.26
C ARG A 815 6.58 -1.54 19.80
N ASP A 816 6.37 -2.71 20.40
CA ASP A 816 5.36 -3.65 19.94
C ASP A 816 3.96 -3.10 20.21
N TRP A 817 3.79 -2.28 21.25
CA TRP A 817 2.52 -1.63 21.57
C TRP A 817 2.15 -0.57 20.54
N PHE A 818 3.06 0.33 20.22
CA PHE A 818 2.82 1.36 19.21
C PHE A 818 2.62 0.75 17.82
N HIS A 819 3.42 -0.26 17.45
CA HIS A 819 3.27 -0.91 16.15
C HIS A 819 1.95 -1.67 16.06
N HIS A 820 1.53 -2.38 17.10
CA HIS A 820 0.22 -3.03 17.09
C HIS A 820 -0.91 -2.00 16.90
N ASP A 821 -0.90 -0.88 17.64
CA ASP A 821 -1.84 0.23 17.41
C ASP A 821 -1.78 0.76 15.97
N LEU A 822 -0.58 0.91 15.40
CA LEU A 822 -0.40 1.39 14.04
C LEU A 822 -1.03 0.44 13.02
N LEU A 823 -0.85 -0.87 13.20
CA LEU A 823 -1.46 -1.90 12.34
C LEU A 823 -2.99 -1.85 12.46
N GLU A 824 -3.53 -1.77 13.68
CA GLU A 824 -4.97 -1.67 13.92
C GLU A 824 -5.58 -0.43 13.24
N GLU A 825 -4.94 0.74 13.36
CA GLU A 825 -5.44 1.98 12.76
C GLU A 825 -5.34 1.96 11.22
N ILE A 826 -4.26 1.40 10.65
CA ILE A 826 -4.13 1.23 9.18
C ILE A 826 -5.23 0.28 8.68
N TYR A 827 -5.38 -0.88 9.32
CA TYR A 827 -6.32 -1.91 8.92
C TYR A 827 -7.78 -1.42 9.02
N LYS A 828 -8.07 -0.62 10.06
CA LYS A 828 -9.34 0.08 10.23
C LYS A 828 -9.60 1.12 9.15
N GLU A 829 -8.60 1.95 8.80
CA GLU A 829 -8.75 2.92 7.71
C GLU A 829 -8.94 2.25 6.35
N MET A 830 -8.39 1.05 6.19
CA MET A 830 -8.62 0.22 5.01
C MET A 830 -10.03 -0.39 4.98
N GLY A 831 -10.86 -0.18 6.00
CA GLY A 831 -12.25 -0.64 6.08
C GLY A 831 -12.42 -2.00 6.73
N PHE A 832 -11.35 -2.63 7.22
CA PHE A 832 -11.40 -3.93 7.88
C PHE A 832 -11.59 -3.80 9.40
N ARG A 833 -11.91 -4.91 10.07
CA ARG A 833 -12.11 -4.93 11.53
C ARG A 833 -10.79 -5.30 12.22
N PRO A 834 -10.27 -4.48 13.16
CA PRO A 834 -9.03 -4.81 13.88
C PRO A 834 -9.04 -6.17 14.58
N GLN A 835 -10.22 -6.66 14.99
CA GLN A 835 -10.36 -7.98 15.62
C GLN A 835 -9.93 -9.14 14.71
N ASP A 836 -9.96 -8.95 13.38
CA ASP A 836 -9.55 -9.97 12.43
C ASP A 836 -8.01 -10.18 12.46
N ILE A 837 -7.23 -9.19 12.94
CA ILE A 837 -5.77 -9.29 13.09
C ILE A 837 -5.40 -10.44 14.03
N MET A 838 -6.08 -10.54 15.19
CA MET A 838 -5.81 -11.61 16.15
C MET A 838 -6.27 -12.97 15.63
N THR A 839 -7.28 -13.02 14.76
CA THR A 839 -7.70 -14.25 14.09
C THR A 839 -6.56 -14.75 13.19
N GLU A 840 -6.00 -13.86 12.37
CA GLU A 840 -4.86 -14.16 11.51
C GLU A 840 -3.62 -14.60 12.32
N VAL A 841 -3.33 -13.93 13.45
CA VAL A 841 -2.25 -14.30 14.36
C VAL A 841 -2.41 -15.74 14.86
N ILE A 842 -3.60 -16.10 15.33
CA ILE A 842 -3.89 -17.43 15.87
C ILE A 842 -3.78 -18.51 14.79
N GLU A 843 -4.23 -18.21 13.57
CA GLU A 843 -4.07 -19.10 12.41
C GLU A 843 -2.60 -19.30 12.05
N ARG A 844 -1.81 -18.23 11.91
CA ARG A 844 -0.37 -18.32 11.60
C ARG A 844 0.42 -19.07 12.66
N ILE A 845 0.11 -18.87 13.94
CA ILE A 845 0.71 -19.63 15.04
C ILE A 845 0.37 -21.11 14.90
N GLY A 846 -0.90 -21.45 14.61
CA GLY A 846 -1.32 -22.85 14.41
C GLY A 846 -0.65 -23.52 13.22
N GLU A 847 -0.33 -22.77 12.17
CA GLU A 847 0.40 -23.24 10.97
C GLU A 847 1.92 -23.35 11.16
N GLY A 848 2.48 -22.95 12.31
CA GLY A 848 3.94 -22.86 12.51
C GLY A 848 4.59 -21.73 11.69
N ARG A 849 3.80 -20.70 11.36
CA ARG A 849 4.18 -19.54 10.56
C ARG A 849 4.16 -18.25 11.39
N GLU A 850 4.41 -18.31 12.69
CA GLU A 850 4.29 -17.10 13.53
C GLU A 850 5.34 -16.01 13.23
N ALA A 851 6.40 -16.36 12.50
CA ALA A 851 7.39 -15.42 11.99
C ALA A 851 6.92 -14.63 10.76
N SER A 852 5.77 -14.96 10.16
CA SER A 852 5.20 -14.25 9.02
C SER A 852 4.89 -12.79 9.36
N ASP A 853 5.32 -11.88 8.49
CA ASP A 853 4.98 -10.46 8.57
C ASP A 853 3.49 -10.27 8.22
N LEU A 854 2.71 -9.77 9.17
CA LEU A 854 1.28 -9.55 8.96
C LEU A 854 1.01 -8.39 7.98
N LEU A 855 1.98 -7.52 7.68
CA LEU A 855 1.80 -6.52 6.62
C LEU A 855 1.54 -7.18 5.26
N ASP A 856 2.25 -8.26 4.96
CA ASP A 856 2.08 -8.99 3.69
C ASP A 856 0.72 -9.69 3.64
N VAL A 857 0.34 -10.33 4.75
CA VAL A 857 -0.87 -11.12 4.85
C VAL A 857 -2.12 -10.23 4.86
N LEU A 858 -2.09 -9.14 5.63
CA LEU A 858 -3.26 -8.28 5.84
C LEU A 858 -3.35 -7.13 4.83
N LEU A 859 -2.20 -6.60 4.38
CA LEU A 859 -2.16 -5.38 3.56
C LEU A 859 -1.71 -5.64 2.11
N GLY A 860 -1.19 -6.84 1.79
CA GLY A 860 -0.80 -7.24 0.44
C GLY A 860 0.34 -6.41 -0.16
N ALA A 861 1.13 -5.74 0.67
CA ALA A 861 2.05 -4.71 0.22
C ALA A 861 3.42 -4.82 0.90
N ARG A 862 4.39 -5.43 0.21
CA ARG A 862 5.79 -5.48 0.63
C ARG A 862 6.65 -4.46 -0.14
N PRO A 863 7.33 -3.52 0.52
CA PRO A 863 8.50 -2.87 -0.06
C PRO A 863 9.56 -3.92 -0.39
N ALA A 864 10.28 -3.82 -1.51
CA ALA A 864 11.39 -4.73 -1.78
C ALA A 864 12.43 -4.67 -0.63
N GLU A 865 12.96 -5.81 -0.19
CA GLU A 865 13.81 -5.94 1.01
C GLU A 865 15.09 -5.06 0.98
N GLU A 866 15.53 -4.57 -0.19
CA GLU A 866 16.79 -3.83 -0.34
C GLU A 866 16.67 -2.29 -0.30
N VAL A 867 15.51 -1.73 0.04
CA VAL A 867 15.26 -0.28 -0.10
C VAL A 867 15.81 0.56 1.06
N VAL A 868 15.97 0.02 2.27
CA VAL A 868 16.50 0.78 3.43
C VAL A 868 17.81 0.18 3.93
N LEU A 869 18.80 1.05 4.14
CA LEU A 869 20.07 0.66 4.71
C LEU A 869 20.03 0.81 6.23
N VAL A 870 20.23 -0.30 6.94
CA VAL A 870 20.42 -0.28 8.40
C VAL A 870 21.74 0.43 8.70
N GLN A 871 21.67 1.55 9.42
CA GLN A 871 22.84 2.32 9.84
C GLN A 871 23.24 1.94 11.28
N ASP A 872 24.53 2.03 11.60
CA ASP A 872 25.04 1.82 12.97
C ASP A 872 24.47 2.89 13.92
N ALA A 873 23.60 2.50 14.87
CA ALA A 873 22.93 3.39 15.82
C ALA A 873 23.80 3.79 17.03
N SER A 874 25.06 4.22 16.81
CA SER A 874 25.89 4.75 17.89
C SER A 874 25.44 6.15 18.30
N ALA A 875 25.38 6.43 19.62
CA ALA A 875 25.19 7.79 20.12
C ALA A 875 26.34 8.68 19.61
N PHE A 876 26.01 9.63 18.75
CA PHE A 876 26.99 10.54 18.17
C PHE A 876 27.20 11.75 19.10
N PRO A 877 28.44 12.24 19.27
CA PRO A 877 28.69 13.49 19.98
C PRO A 877 28.13 14.70 19.20
N PRO A 878 27.80 15.82 19.86
CA PRO A 878 27.31 17.01 19.19
C PRO A 878 28.36 17.68 18.29
N ALA A 879 27.91 18.26 17.18
CA ALA A 879 28.72 19.13 16.32
C ALA A 879 28.77 20.57 16.87
N GLY A 880 29.82 21.30 16.54
CA GLY A 880 29.89 22.74 16.75
C GLY A 880 28.92 23.52 15.85
N GLU A 881 28.59 24.75 16.25
CA GLU A 881 27.67 25.62 15.53
C GLU A 881 28.38 26.45 14.44
N LEU A 882 27.63 26.78 13.38
CA LEU A 882 28.05 27.71 12.35
C LEU A 882 28.04 29.15 12.89
N LYS A 883 29.14 29.88 12.70
CA LYS A 883 29.28 31.29 13.08
C LYS A 883 28.75 32.19 11.96
N ARG A 884 27.71 32.96 12.26
CA ARG A 884 27.09 33.91 11.31
C ARG A 884 28.06 35.04 10.95
N ALA A 885 28.07 35.43 9.67
CA ALA A 885 28.80 36.62 9.23
C ALA A 885 28.13 37.90 9.75
N SER A 886 28.95 38.89 10.13
CA SER A 886 28.49 40.21 10.58
C SER A 886 27.80 41.01 9.47
N GLU A 887 28.08 40.67 8.22
CA GLU A 887 27.62 41.31 6.99
C GLU A 887 26.23 40.85 6.56
N ASN A 888 25.59 39.95 7.31
CA ASN A 888 24.27 39.44 6.96
C ASN A 888 23.16 40.52 7.04
N PRO A 889 22.18 40.51 6.12
CA PRO A 889 22.08 39.61 4.98
C PRO A 889 22.95 40.09 3.81
N LEU A 890 23.52 39.14 3.07
CA LEU A 890 24.34 39.39 1.89
C LEU A 890 23.52 39.85 0.68
N LEU A 891 22.33 39.29 0.47
CA LEU A 891 21.41 39.71 -0.58
C LEU A 891 20.00 39.98 -0.02
N LYS A 892 19.39 41.04 -0.53
CA LYS A 892 17.98 41.41 -0.32
C LYS A 892 17.25 41.51 -1.66
N PRO A 893 15.92 41.31 -1.69
CA PRO A 893 15.10 41.56 -2.87
C PRO A 893 15.24 43.01 -3.37
N ILE A 894 15.17 43.20 -4.68
CA ILE A 894 15.27 44.53 -5.31
C ILE A 894 13.93 44.85 -5.95
N GLY A 895 13.14 45.73 -5.33
CA GLY A 895 11.78 46.04 -5.79
C GLY A 895 11.69 46.58 -7.23
N GLY A 896 12.76 47.17 -7.75
CA GLY A 896 12.84 47.64 -9.14
C GLY A 896 13.10 46.55 -10.19
N HIS A 897 13.43 45.32 -9.78
CA HIS A 897 13.72 44.20 -10.69
C HIS A 897 12.54 43.21 -10.68
N PRO A 898 11.70 43.16 -11.74
CA PRO A 898 10.43 42.43 -11.70
C PRO A 898 10.52 40.93 -11.37
N TRP A 899 11.65 40.30 -11.67
CA TRP A 899 11.88 38.86 -11.51
C TRP A 899 12.47 38.46 -10.14
N GLU A 900 12.97 39.41 -9.36
CA GLU A 900 13.57 39.20 -8.03
C GLU A 900 13.04 40.18 -6.97
N SER A 901 11.91 40.83 -7.26
CA SER A 901 11.34 41.90 -6.45
C SER A 901 10.87 41.43 -5.08
N ARG A 902 10.51 40.15 -4.94
CA ARG A 902 9.88 39.62 -3.74
C ARG A 902 10.85 38.86 -2.85
N TYR A 903 11.57 37.88 -3.40
CA TYR A 903 12.43 36.99 -2.61
C TYR A 903 13.73 36.64 -3.33
N VAL A 904 14.83 36.54 -2.57
CA VAL A 904 16.12 36.01 -3.03
C VAL A 904 16.68 35.03 -1.99
N LEU A 905 16.78 33.76 -2.36
CA LEU A 905 16.97 32.66 -1.42
C LEU A 905 17.71 31.47 -2.05
N ASN A 906 18.01 30.46 -1.23
CA ASN A 906 18.34 29.08 -1.62
C ASN A 906 19.36 28.97 -2.78
N ALA A 907 20.54 29.56 -2.60
CA ALA A 907 21.56 29.63 -3.65
C ALA A 907 22.50 28.42 -3.70
N ALA A 908 22.75 27.93 -4.92
CA ALA A 908 23.93 27.11 -5.20
C ALA A 908 25.18 27.98 -5.05
N THR A 909 26.29 27.38 -4.62
CA THR A 909 27.58 28.06 -4.56
C THR A 909 28.69 27.24 -5.17
N VAL A 910 29.56 27.90 -5.94
CA VAL A 910 30.76 27.30 -6.53
C VAL A 910 31.93 28.28 -6.42
N ARG A 911 33.13 27.76 -6.14
CA ARG A 911 34.37 28.55 -6.14
C ARG A 911 35.09 28.34 -7.47
N LEU A 912 35.34 29.42 -8.21
CA LEU A 912 36.07 29.41 -9.47
C LEU A 912 37.07 30.56 -9.46
N GLU A 913 38.32 30.31 -9.85
CA GLU A 913 39.39 31.32 -9.94
C GLU A 913 39.51 32.22 -8.69
N GLY A 914 39.38 31.62 -7.50
CA GLY A 914 39.46 32.32 -6.22
C GLY A 914 38.20 33.09 -5.79
N LYS A 915 37.20 33.25 -6.66
CA LYS A 915 35.92 33.93 -6.37
C LYS A 915 34.81 32.94 -6.07
N ILE A 916 33.76 33.40 -5.41
CA ILE A 916 32.59 32.59 -5.05
C ILE A 916 31.39 33.07 -5.87
N TYR A 917 30.77 32.16 -6.60
CA TYR A 917 29.61 32.43 -7.45
C TYR A 917 28.36 31.86 -6.77
N LEU A 918 27.41 32.73 -6.46
CA LEU A 918 26.10 32.39 -5.90
C LEU A 918 25.07 32.38 -7.03
N LEU A 919 24.56 31.18 -7.35
CA LEU A 919 23.43 30.98 -8.24
C LEU A 919 22.16 30.95 -7.38
N TYR A 920 21.58 32.12 -7.11
CA TYR A 920 20.48 32.27 -6.16
C TYR A 920 19.12 32.09 -6.82
N ARG A 921 18.18 31.46 -6.11
CA ARG A 921 16.77 31.45 -6.50
C ARG A 921 16.18 32.83 -6.24
N ALA A 922 15.50 33.35 -7.24
CA ALA A 922 14.77 34.61 -7.19
C ALA A 922 13.29 34.38 -7.52
N TYR A 923 12.43 35.17 -6.92
CA TYR A 923 10.99 35.13 -7.15
C TYR A 923 10.43 36.55 -7.28
N GLY A 924 9.67 36.78 -8.35
CA GLY A 924 9.15 38.08 -8.75
C GLY A 924 7.63 38.22 -8.60
N GLU A 925 7.10 39.35 -9.06
CA GLU A 925 5.64 39.61 -9.05
C GLU A 925 4.85 38.67 -9.97
N ASP A 926 5.51 38.13 -10.98
CA ASP A 926 4.94 37.18 -11.93
C ASP A 926 4.78 35.76 -11.38
N GLN A 927 5.19 35.54 -10.13
CA GLN A 927 5.06 34.28 -9.42
C GLN A 927 5.83 33.11 -10.06
N VAL A 928 7.00 33.40 -10.64
CA VAL A 928 7.87 32.41 -11.28
C VAL A 928 9.27 32.44 -10.67
N SER A 929 9.76 31.29 -10.21
CA SER A 929 11.13 31.14 -9.71
C SER A 929 12.16 31.11 -10.85
N ARG A 930 13.26 31.86 -10.71
CA ARG A 930 14.38 31.92 -11.67
C ARG A 930 15.72 31.88 -10.94
N ILE A 931 16.82 31.66 -11.66
CA ILE A 931 18.17 31.67 -11.10
C ILE A 931 18.92 32.93 -11.50
N GLY A 932 19.31 33.73 -10.51
CA GLY A 932 20.19 34.89 -10.65
C GLY A 932 21.65 34.55 -10.35
N LEU A 933 22.56 35.51 -10.60
CA LEU A 933 23.99 35.36 -10.29
C LEU A 933 24.52 36.54 -9.50
N ALA A 934 25.22 36.23 -8.40
CA ALA A 934 26.02 37.19 -7.65
C ALA A 934 27.41 36.62 -7.38
N VAL A 935 28.44 37.47 -7.45
CA VAL A 935 29.84 37.10 -7.26
C VAL A 935 30.35 37.75 -5.98
N PHE A 936 31.02 36.95 -5.15
CA PHE A 936 31.52 37.35 -3.85
C PHE A 936 32.99 37.02 -3.68
N ASP A 937 33.67 37.86 -2.90
CA ASP A 937 34.89 37.52 -2.18
C ASP A 937 34.52 37.31 -0.72
N ARG A 938 34.32 36.04 -0.33
CA ARG A 938 33.75 35.63 0.97
C ARG A 938 32.39 36.32 1.25
N ALA A 939 32.34 37.37 2.06
CA ALA A 939 31.13 38.12 2.37
C ALA A 939 30.94 39.39 1.52
N ARG A 940 32.01 39.84 0.83
CA ARG A 940 31.98 41.08 0.05
C ARG A 940 31.38 40.84 -1.33
N LEU A 941 30.25 41.50 -1.61
CA LEU A 941 29.64 41.50 -2.95
C LEU A 941 30.56 42.21 -3.94
N MET A 942 30.95 41.50 -5.01
CA MET A 942 31.73 42.04 -6.13
C MET A 942 30.84 42.43 -7.30
N GLU A 943 29.84 41.61 -7.60
CA GLU A 943 28.95 41.77 -8.75
C GLU A 943 27.59 41.11 -8.48
N ARG A 944 26.50 41.69 -8.98
CA ARG A 944 25.18 41.06 -9.05
C ARG A 944 24.57 41.41 -10.41
N LEU A 945 24.20 40.39 -11.19
CA LEU A 945 23.68 40.61 -12.54
C LEU A 945 22.24 41.13 -12.49
N PRO A 946 21.84 42.03 -13.42
CA PRO A 946 20.49 42.60 -13.45
C PRO A 946 19.43 41.66 -14.04
N GLU A 947 19.86 40.65 -14.79
CA GLU A 947 18.99 39.67 -15.47
C GLU A 947 19.26 38.25 -14.95
N PRO A 948 18.26 37.35 -14.98
CA PRO A 948 18.44 35.96 -14.56
C PRO A 948 19.36 35.22 -15.54
N ILE A 949 20.22 34.35 -15.01
CA ILE A 949 21.12 33.50 -15.81
C ILE A 949 20.45 32.19 -16.27
N PHE A 950 19.33 31.82 -15.66
CA PHE A 950 18.55 30.64 -16.02
C PHE A 950 17.07 30.87 -15.71
N SER A 951 16.21 30.73 -16.72
CA SER A 951 14.75 30.93 -16.64
C SER A 951 14.01 29.72 -17.22
N PRO A 952 12.75 29.46 -16.81
CA PRO A 952 11.91 28.41 -17.37
C PRO A 952 11.86 28.41 -18.90
N ALA A 953 11.97 27.21 -19.50
CA ALA A 953 11.83 27.01 -20.94
C ALA A 953 11.02 25.74 -21.29
N LEU A 954 10.82 24.84 -20.33
CA LEU A 954 10.04 23.61 -20.51
C LEU A 954 8.67 23.71 -19.81
N PRO A 955 7.63 22.98 -20.27
CA PRO A 955 6.33 22.94 -19.60
C PRO A 955 6.43 22.58 -18.11
N GLU A 956 7.34 21.66 -17.78
CA GLU A 956 7.58 21.16 -16.42
C GLU A 956 8.25 22.20 -15.51
N GLU A 957 8.74 23.31 -16.07
CA GLU A 957 9.35 24.44 -15.36
C GLU A 957 8.41 25.65 -15.30
N SER A 958 7.17 25.55 -15.77
CA SER A 958 6.27 26.69 -16.01
C SER A 958 5.98 27.58 -14.78
N ARG A 959 6.18 27.06 -13.56
CA ARG A 959 6.12 27.81 -12.30
C ARG A 959 7.48 28.11 -11.68
N GLY A 960 8.55 27.52 -12.19
CA GLY A 960 9.91 27.96 -11.92
C GLY A 960 10.98 26.88 -11.94
N CYS A 961 12.22 27.37 -11.92
CA CYS A 961 13.43 26.59 -11.64
C CYS A 961 13.92 26.94 -10.23
N GLU A 962 13.90 25.98 -9.31
CA GLU A 962 14.06 26.24 -7.88
C GLU A 962 15.28 25.55 -7.28
N ASP A 963 15.83 26.17 -6.25
CA ASP A 963 16.82 25.63 -5.31
C ASP A 963 17.97 24.88 -6.02
N PRO A 964 18.80 25.57 -6.83
CA PRO A 964 19.87 24.94 -7.60
C PRO A 964 21.01 24.45 -6.69
N ARG A 965 21.62 23.32 -7.04
CA ARG A 965 22.87 22.78 -6.47
C ARG A 965 23.86 22.54 -7.59
N VAL A 966 25.11 22.97 -7.44
CA VAL A 966 26.12 22.96 -8.52
C VAL A 966 27.38 22.21 -8.10
N VAL A 967 27.90 21.40 -9.02
CA VAL A 967 29.23 20.80 -8.94
C VAL A 967 30.00 21.01 -10.24
N GLU A 968 31.32 21.10 -10.13
CA GLU A 968 32.22 21.09 -11.29
C GLU A 968 32.69 19.66 -11.58
N ILE A 969 32.57 19.23 -12.85
CA ILE A 969 33.01 17.93 -13.34
C ILE A 969 33.66 18.16 -14.70
N ASP A 970 34.93 17.76 -14.85
CA ASP A 970 35.69 17.82 -16.11
C ASP A 970 35.57 19.18 -16.85
N GLY A 971 35.72 20.30 -16.12
CA GLY A 971 35.66 21.66 -16.67
C GLY A 971 34.26 22.14 -17.05
N ARG A 972 33.21 21.46 -16.58
CA ARG A 972 31.80 21.83 -16.77
C ARG A 972 31.10 21.96 -15.44
N LEU A 973 30.20 22.93 -15.34
CA LEU A 973 29.26 23.04 -14.25
C LEU A 973 28.04 22.17 -14.54
N TYR A 974 27.66 21.36 -13.57
CA TYR A 974 26.41 20.60 -13.57
C TYR A 974 25.51 21.16 -12.47
N MET A 975 24.36 21.68 -12.87
CA MET A 975 23.32 22.20 -11.98
C MET A 975 22.19 21.20 -11.87
N ILE A 976 21.91 20.75 -10.66
CA ILE A 976 20.70 19.99 -10.32
C ILE A 976 19.73 20.95 -9.63
N TYR A 977 18.48 20.98 -10.09
CA TYR A 977 17.46 21.92 -9.60
C TYR A 977 16.09 21.26 -9.58
N THR A 978 15.13 21.92 -8.93
CA THR A 978 13.72 21.50 -8.93
C THR A 978 12.99 22.23 -10.06
N ALA A 979 12.45 21.48 -11.02
CA ALA A 979 11.50 21.97 -12.02
C ALA A 979 10.09 21.87 -11.43
N TYR A 980 9.35 22.98 -11.44
CA TYR A 980 7.99 23.04 -10.89
C TYR A 980 7.01 23.57 -11.93
N ASP A 981 5.91 22.86 -12.13
CA ASP A 981 4.85 23.20 -13.09
C ASP A 981 3.55 23.71 -12.42
N GLY A 982 3.52 23.75 -11.08
CA GLY A 982 2.33 24.10 -10.31
C GLY A 982 1.52 22.90 -9.80
N VAL A 983 1.82 21.69 -10.28
CA VAL A 983 1.16 20.44 -9.91
C VAL A 983 2.14 19.45 -9.30
N VAL A 984 3.34 19.28 -9.89
CA VAL A 984 4.39 18.38 -9.42
C VAL A 984 5.74 19.11 -9.40
N ALA A 985 6.53 18.87 -8.36
CA ALA A 985 7.92 19.29 -8.30
C ALA A 985 8.85 18.12 -8.59
N GLN A 986 9.77 18.28 -9.53
CA GLN A 986 10.59 17.20 -10.07
C GLN A 986 12.06 17.61 -10.14
N VAL A 987 12.97 16.64 -10.01
CA VAL A 987 14.42 16.87 -10.15
C VAL A 987 14.79 17.00 -11.62
N ALA A 988 15.54 18.04 -11.97
CA ALA A 988 16.03 18.33 -13.32
C ALA A 988 17.53 18.66 -13.33
N GLY A 989 18.17 18.50 -14.49
CA GLY A 989 19.59 18.78 -14.68
C GLY A 989 19.88 19.76 -15.82
N ALA A 990 20.91 20.59 -15.67
CA ALA A 990 21.46 21.45 -16.71
C ALA A 990 22.99 21.53 -16.62
N THR A 991 23.66 21.84 -17.73
CA THR A 991 25.13 21.97 -17.76
C THR A 991 25.61 23.11 -18.66
N ILE A 992 26.74 23.71 -18.28
CA ILE A 992 27.46 24.74 -19.04
C ILE A 992 28.97 24.53 -18.85
N SER A 993 29.80 24.93 -19.82
CA SER A 993 31.26 24.90 -19.61
C SER A 993 31.69 26.00 -18.63
N VAL A 994 32.75 25.77 -17.85
CA VAL A 994 33.29 26.81 -16.95
C VAL A 994 33.72 28.04 -17.75
N GLU A 995 34.32 27.84 -18.93
CA GLU A 995 34.70 28.93 -19.84
C GLU A 995 33.50 29.80 -20.28
N ASP A 996 32.41 29.16 -20.74
CA ASP A 996 31.20 29.89 -21.15
C ASP A 996 30.55 30.61 -19.97
N PHE A 997 30.54 29.98 -18.79
CA PHE A 997 29.99 30.55 -17.57
C PHE A 997 30.76 31.82 -17.14
N LEU A 998 32.10 31.74 -17.08
CA LEU A 998 32.96 32.87 -16.72
C LEU A 998 32.93 33.99 -17.78
N ALA A 999 32.67 33.64 -19.04
CA ALA A 999 32.50 34.59 -20.13
C ALA A 999 31.06 35.14 -20.29
N HIS A 1000 30.17 34.86 -19.33
CA HIS A 1000 28.78 35.32 -19.29
C HIS A 1000 27.93 34.87 -20.49
N ARG A 1001 28.25 33.73 -21.11
CA ARG A 1001 27.53 33.13 -22.25
C ARG A 1001 26.40 32.20 -21.78
N PHE A 1002 25.47 32.73 -20.99
CA PHE A 1002 24.44 31.92 -20.31
C PHE A 1002 23.39 31.32 -21.28
N ASP A 1003 23.29 31.80 -22.51
CA ASP A 1003 22.50 31.15 -23.57
C ASP A 1003 23.01 29.72 -23.90
N ARG A 1004 24.23 29.38 -23.47
CA ARG A 1004 24.85 28.06 -23.66
C ARG A 1004 24.49 27.02 -22.60
N TRP A 1005 23.64 27.34 -21.63
CA TRP A 1005 23.08 26.33 -20.74
C TRP A 1005 22.36 25.23 -21.53
N LYS A 1006 22.82 23.99 -21.36
CA LYS A 1006 22.20 22.81 -21.95
C LYS A 1006 21.36 22.10 -20.90
N ARG A 1007 20.04 22.07 -21.07
CA ARG A 1007 19.14 21.23 -20.27
C ARG A 1007 19.39 19.75 -20.57
N LEU A 1008 19.50 18.96 -19.52
CA LEU A 1008 19.64 17.51 -19.60
C LEU A 1008 18.26 16.81 -19.54
N GLY A 1009 17.26 17.47 -18.95
CA GLY A 1009 15.91 16.93 -18.75
C GLY A 1009 15.65 16.56 -17.30
N LEU A 1010 14.52 15.88 -17.05
CA LEU A 1010 14.12 15.40 -15.73
C LEU A 1010 14.90 14.13 -15.34
N ALA A 1011 15.35 14.04 -14.08
CA ALA A 1011 16.03 12.85 -13.56
C ALA A 1011 15.02 11.72 -13.37
N PHE A 1012 13.89 12.04 -12.74
CA PHE A 1012 12.84 11.10 -12.37
C PHE A 1012 11.47 11.60 -12.85
N PRO A 1013 11.15 11.47 -14.16
CA PRO A 1013 9.88 11.94 -14.71
C PRO A 1013 8.68 11.36 -13.95
N GLY A 1014 7.72 12.22 -13.59
CA GLY A 1014 6.48 11.86 -12.90
C GLY A 1014 6.61 11.67 -11.38
N LEU A 1015 7.81 11.78 -10.80
CA LEU A 1015 8.02 11.57 -9.37
C LEU A 1015 8.11 12.91 -8.63
N TRP A 1016 7.30 13.08 -7.57
CA TRP A 1016 7.45 14.21 -6.66
C TRP A 1016 8.75 14.07 -5.86
N ASP A 1017 9.75 14.87 -6.22
CA ASP A 1017 11.12 14.74 -5.74
C ASP A 1017 11.83 16.09 -5.70
N LYS A 1018 12.69 16.31 -4.71
CA LYS A 1018 13.41 17.57 -4.49
C LYS A 1018 14.80 17.30 -3.90
N ASP A 1019 15.54 18.36 -3.60
CA ASP A 1019 16.76 18.34 -2.80
C ASP A 1019 17.85 17.42 -3.35
N ALA A 1020 17.91 17.34 -4.68
CA ALA A 1020 18.88 16.49 -5.34
C ALA A 1020 20.25 17.17 -5.45
N ILE A 1021 21.29 16.36 -5.22
CA ILE A 1021 22.70 16.74 -5.34
C ILE A 1021 23.46 15.67 -6.10
N LEU A 1022 24.47 16.08 -6.85
CA LEU A 1022 25.37 15.20 -7.57
C LEU A 1022 26.73 15.16 -6.88
N PHE A 1023 27.33 13.98 -6.76
CA PHE A 1023 28.71 13.87 -6.30
C PHE A 1023 29.67 14.33 -7.40
N PRO A 1024 30.76 15.05 -7.06
CA PRO A 1024 31.63 15.68 -8.06
C PRO A 1024 32.58 14.70 -8.77
N GLU A 1025 32.59 13.42 -8.39
CA GLU A 1025 33.41 12.38 -9.00
C GLU A 1025 32.70 11.03 -9.01
N LYS A 1026 33.19 10.10 -9.83
CA LYS A 1026 32.74 8.70 -9.80
C LYS A 1026 33.24 8.01 -8.53
N ILE A 1027 32.36 7.26 -7.87
CA ILE A 1027 32.69 6.45 -6.68
C ILE A 1027 32.36 4.99 -7.00
N GLY A 1028 33.35 4.10 -6.86
CA GLY A 1028 33.20 2.70 -7.29
C GLY A 1028 32.91 2.55 -8.80
N GLY A 1029 33.33 3.51 -9.62
CA GLY A 1029 33.07 3.54 -11.07
C GLY A 1029 31.73 4.13 -11.48
N LYS A 1030 30.87 4.51 -10.53
CA LYS A 1030 29.51 5.03 -10.77
C LYS A 1030 29.37 6.49 -10.37
N TRP A 1031 28.51 7.22 -11.08
CA TRP A 1031 27.98 8.50 -10.65
C TRP A 1031 26.95 8.29 -9.55
N VAL A 1032 26.95 9.21 -8.58
CA VAL A 1032 26.13 9.09 -7.38
C VAL A 1032 25.30 10.36 -7.23
N MET A 1033 23.99 10.19 -7.04
CA MET A 1033 23.07 11.29 -6.77
C MET A 1033 22.34 11.02 -5.47
N TYR A 1034 22.30 12.02 -4.57
CA TYR A 1034 21.28 12.03 -3.54
C TYR A 1034 20.09 12.81 -4.02
N HIS A 1035 18.91 12.38 -3.60
CA HIS A 1035 17.63 13.01 -3.91
C HIS A 1035 16.64 12.71 -2.77
N ARG A 1036 15.44 13.29 -2.81
CA ARG A 1036 14.51 13.21 -1.69
C ARG A 1036 13.08 13.02 -2.18
N VAL A 1037 12.71 11.74 -2.24
CA VAL A 1037 11.32 11.34 -2.09
C VAL A 1037 10.95 11.54 -0.62
N GLU A 1038 10.25 12.64 -0.35
CA GLU A 1038 9.86 13.08 1.01
C GLU A 1038 9.30 11.88 1.79
N PRO A 1039 9.68 11.62 3.05
CA PRO A 1039 10.42 12.51 3.94
C PRO A 1039 11.93 12.26 4.02
N SER A 1040 12.47 11.32 3.23
CA SER A 1040 13.80 10.74 3.45
C SER A 1040 14.81 11.13 2.38
N ILE A 1041 16.11 11.02 2.70
CA ILE A 1041 17.19 11.18 1.72
C ILE A 1041 17.54 9.81 1.14
N TRP A 1042 17.59 9.77 -0.19
CA TRP A 1042 17.86 8.59 -0.99
C TRP A 1042 19.20 8.71 -1.70
N VAL A 1043 19.87 7.58 -1.89
CA VAL A 1043 21.02 7.45 -2.81
C VAL A 1043 20.60 6.69 -4.06
N SER A 1044 21.14 7.12 -5.20
CA SER A 1044 20.98 6.45 -6.49
C SER A 1044 22.29 6.45 -7.27
N TYR A 1045 22.44 5.47 -8.16
CA TYR A 1045 23.70 5.23 -8.88
C TYR A 1045 23.46 5.15 -10.39
N SER A 1046 24.42 5.66 -11.17
CA SER A 1046 24.40 5.57 -12.64
C SER A 1046 25.79 5.35 -13.22
N ASP A 1047 25.91 4.60 -14.32
CA ASP A 1047 27.18 4.44 -15.03
C ASP A 1047 27.51 5.69 -15.90
N THR A 1048 26.49 6.51 -16.22
CA THR A 1048 26.60 7.70 -17.09
C THR A 1048 25.86 8.92 -16.52
N LEU A 1049 26.34 10.14 -16.83
CA LEU A 1049 25.60 11.38 -16.53
C LEU A 1049 24.58 11.68 -17.63
N ARG A 1050 23.53 10.86 -17.70
CA ARG A 1050 22.41 11.03 -18.63
C ARG A 1050 21.08 11.03 -17.89
N PHE A 1051 20.13 11.74 -18.49
CA PHE A 1051 18.78 11.93 -17.99
C PHE A 1051 17.80 11.35 -19.04
N PRO A 1052 16.73 10.62 -18.63
CA PRO A 1052 16.39 10.24 -17.26
C PRO A 1052 17.47 9.40 -16.57
N TRP A 1053 17.55 9.54 -15.25
CA TRP A 1053 18.48 8.77 -14.43
C TRP A 1053 18.00 7.30 -14.37
N PRO A 1054 18.90 6.30 -14.19
CA PRO A 1054 18.50 4.90 -14.10
C PRO A 1054 17.45 4.66 -13.02
N LYS A 1055 16.50 3.75 -13.30
CA LYS A 1055 15.39 3.41 -12.38
C LYS A 1055 15.79 2.42 -11.27
N GLN A 1056 16.99 1.86 -11.33
CA GLN A 1056 17.44 0.83 -10.39
C GLN A 1056 18.42 1.40 -9.36
N SER A 1057 18.61 0.67 -8.25
CA SER A 1057 19.61 0.99 -7.20
C SER A 1057 19.32 2.26 -6.38
N HIS A 1058 18.04 2.50 -6.06
CA HIS A 1058 17.62 3.54 -5.12
C HIS A 1058 17.51 2.98 -3.71
N LYS A 1059 18.14 3.63 -2.73
CA LYS A 1059 18.07 3.25 -1.32
C LYS A 1059 17.88 4.45 -0.42
N ILE A 1060 17.02 4.32 0.59
CA ILE A 1060 16.95 5.25 1.71
C ILE A 1060 18.24 5.11 2.53
N ILE A 1061 19.01 6.20 2.61
CA ILE A 1061 20.22 6.24 3.44
C ILE A 1061 19.92 6.69 4.86
N ILE A 1062 19.04 7.68 5.00
CA ILE A 1062 18.57 8.23 6.27
C ILE A 1062 17.14 8.73 6.12
N GLY A 1063 16.34 8.56 7.17
CA GLY A 1063 15.02 9.17 7.31
C GLY A 1063 14.95 10.15 8.48
N PRO A 1064 13.76 10.74 8.71
CA PRO A 1064 13.48 11.59 9.86
C PRO A 1064 13.66 10.82 11.18
N ARG A 1065 14.10 11.51 12.23
CA ARG A 1065 14.28 10.91 13.56
C ARG A 1065 13.00 10.91 14.38
N SER A 1066 12.94 10.08 15.41
CA SER A 1066 11.74 9.93 16.24
C SER A 1066 11.39 11.16 17.09
N GLY A 1067 10.10 11.27 17.43
CA GLY A 1067 9.58 12.20 18.43
C GLY A 1067 9.83 13.69 18.17
N LEU A 1068 10.38 14.38 19.16
CA LEU A 1068 10.52 15.84 19.20
C LEU A 1068 11.88 16.35 18.68
N MET A 1069 12.68 15.47 18.07
CA MET A 1069 13.96 15.87 17.47
C MET A 1069 13.76 16.94 16.39
N TRP A 1070 14.80 17.74 16.16
CA TRP A 1070 14.73 18.90 15.27
C TRP A 1070 14.54 18.55 13.79
N ASP A 1071 14.76 17.30 13.40
CA ASP A 1071 14.62 16.77 12.04
C ASP A 1071 13.65 15.57 11.98
N SER A 1072 12.59 15.62 12.78
CA SER A 1072 11.62 14.53 12.95
C SER A 1072 10.50 14.46 11.93
N LEU A 1073 10.24 15.53 11.17
CA LEU A 1073 9.16 15.56 10.18
C LEU A 1073 9.64 15.16 8.79
N LYS A 1074 10.69 15.83 8.31
CA LYS A 1074 11.34 15.55 7.02
C LYS A 1074 12.75 16.09 6.96
N ILE A 1075 13.56 15.51 6.09
CA ILE A 1075 14.95 15.89 5.83
C ILE A 1075 15.22 15.99 4.34
N GLY A 1076 16.27 16.70 3.96
CA GLY A 1076 16.72 16.79 2.58
C GLY A 1076 18.17 17.25 2.47
N SER A 1077 18.83 16.93 1.36
CA SER A 1077 20.19 17.39 1.10
C SER A 1077 20.20 18.92 0.97
N GLY A 1078 21.12 19.57 1.68
CA GLY A 1078 21.32 21.01 1.58
C GLY A 1078 22.36 21.30 0.49
N SER A 1079 23.62 21.28 0.89
CA SER A 1079 24.76 21.55 0.01
C SER A 1079 25.20 20.34 -0.81
N GLN A 1080 25.95 20.61 -1.88
CA GLN A 1080 26.77 19.60 -2.54
C GLN A 1080 27.77 18.94 -1.57
N PRO A 1081 28.24 17.70 -1.85
CA PRO A 1081 29.23 17.03 -1.01
C PRO A 1081 30.60 17.71 -1.05
N ILE A 1082 31.20 17.95 0.12
CA ILE A 1082 32.55 18.48 0.25
C ILE A 1082 33.49 17.35 0.69
N LYS A 1083 34.56 17.13 -0.07
CA LYS A 1083 35.52 16.07 0.24
C LYS A 1083 36.44 16.49 1.39
N THR A 1084 36.52 15.65 2.42
CA THR A 1084 37.44 15.83 3.55
C THR A 1084 38.35 14.62 3.68
N LYS A 1085 39.40 14.71 4.49
CA LYS A 1085 40.25 13.55 4.82
C LYS A 1085 39.51 12.43 5.58
N TYR A 1086 38.29 12.67 6.08
CA TYR A 1086 37.50 11.71 6.86
C TYR A 1086 36.33 11.08 6.09
N GLY A 1087 35.85 11.71 5.01
CA GLY A 1087 34.58 11.38 4.38
C GLY A 1087 34.06 12.51 3.49
N TRP A 1088 32.92 12.27 2.84
CA TRP A 1088 32.14 13.31 2.20
C TRP A 1088 31.28 14.02 3.23
N LEU A 1089 31.53 15.30 3.44
CA LEU A 1089 30.80 16.17 4.36
C LEU A 1089 29.64 16.84 3.62
N LEU A 1090 28.43 16.71 4.15
CA LEU A 1090 27.25 17.36 3.59
C LEU A 1090 26.53 18.15 4.68
N ILE A 1091 26.13 19.38 4.36
CA ILE A 1091 25.16 20.12 5.16
C ILE A 1091 23.77 19.70 4.68
N TYR A 1092 22.94 19.21 5.60
CA TYR A 1092 21.56 18.81 5.31
C TYR A 1092 20.60 19.66 6.11
N HIS A 1093 19.35 19.75 5.67
CA HIS A 1093 18.30 20.42 6.43
C HIS A 1093 17.37 19.39 7.08
N GLY A 1094 16.81 19.78 8.21
CA GLY A 1094 15.82 19.01 8.94
C GLY A 1094 14.68 19.90 9.38
N VAL A 1095 13.48 19.33 9.38
CA VAL A 1095 12.24 20.01 9.75
C VAL A 1095 11.65 19.31 10.96
N SER A 1096 11.32 20.09 11.99
CA SER A 1096 10.60 19.57 13.16
C SER A 1096 9.09 19.50 12.90
N ASN A 1097 8.36 18.77 13.75
CA ASN A 1097 6.89 18.74 13.70
C ASN A 1097 6.23 20.13 13.88
N THR A 1098 6.96 21.11 14.41
CA THR A 1098 6.57 22.52 14.51
C THR A 1098 6.92 23.36 13.27
N MET A 1099 7.32 22.71 12.17
CA MET A 1099 7.64 23.33 10.88
C MET A 1099 8.83 24.31 10.92
N VAL A 1100 9.77 24.11 11.85
CA VAL A 1100 11.01 24.91 11.92
C VAL A 1100 12.11 24.21 11.15
N TYR A 1101 12.72 24.90 10.19
CA TYR A 1101 13.82 24.38 9.37
C TYR A 1101 15.15 24.76 9.99
N ARG A 1102 16.02 23.77 10.19
CA ARG A 1102 17.37 23.93 10.74
C ARG A 1102 18.39 23.19 9.87
N LEU A 1103 19.66 23.53 10.01
CA LEU A 1103 20.76 22.82 9.35
C LEU A 1103 21.47 21.88 10.31
N GLY A 1104 21.89 20.72 9.80
CA GLY A 1104 22.79 19.79 10.46
C GLY A 1104 23.86 19.30 9.51
N VAL A 1105 24.68 18.35 9.97
CA VAL A 1105 25.76 17.78 9.19
C VAL A 1105 25.68 16.26 9.13
N ILE A 1106 25.94 15.71 7.95
CA ILE A 1106 26.20 14.28 7.76
C ILE A 1106 27.57 14.08 7.13
N LEU A 1107 28.22 12.98 7.51
CA LEU A 1107 29.48 12.51 6.95
C LEU A 1107 29.26 11.08 6.44
N VAL A 1108 29.59 10.83 5.17
CA VAL A 1108 29.49 9.49 4.55
C VAL A 1108 30.84 9.01 4.04
N ASP A 1109 30.99 7.69 3.87
CA ASP A 1109 32.25 7.07 3.47
C ASP A 1109 32.69 7.50 2.06
N LEU A 1110 33.99 7.72 1.86
CA LEU A 1110 34.55 8.11 0.56
C LEU A 1110 34.37 7.03 -0.52
N ARG A 1111 34.33 5.76 -0.11
CA ARG A 1111 34.25 4.59 -1.00
C ARG A 1111 32.83 4.06 -1.16
N ASP A 1112 31.98 4.32 -0.18
CA ASP A 1112 30.58 3.89 -0.16
C ASP A 1112 29.69 5.02 0.40
N PRO A 1113 29.17 5.90 -0.46
CA PRO A 1113 28.32 7.02 -0.04
C PRO A 1113 27.07 6.56 0.71
N SER A 1114 26.62 5.33 0.51
CA SER A 1114 25.43 4.80 1.20
C SER A 1114 25.66 4.53 2.70
N ARG A 1115 26.92 4.52 3.13
CA ARG A 1115 27.33 4.28 4.51
C ARG A 1115 27.50 5.59 5.29
N LEU A 1116 26.64 5.78 6.30
CA LEU A 1116 26.75 6.90 7.23
C LEU A 1116 27.90 6.69 8.22
N LEU A 1117 28.80 7.67 8.32
CA LEU A 1117 29.88 7.68 9.31
C LEU A 1117 29.53 8.54 10.53
N TYR A 1118 28.78 9.62 10.32
CA TYR A 1118 28.33 10.54 11.36
C TYR A 1118 27.12 11.35 10.92
N ARG A 1119 26.19 11.62 11.83
CA ARG A 1119 25.07 12.55 11.69
C ARG A 1119 24.98 13.37 12.98
N SER A 1120 24.93 14.69 12.89
CA SER A 1120 24.89 15.53 14.09
C SER A 1120 23.60 15.30 14.89
N PRO A 1121 23.69 15.05 16.20
CA PRO A 1121 22.51 14.91 17.04
C PRO A 1121 21.78 16.27 17.17
N ASN A 1122 22.53 17.37 17.26
CA ASN A 1122 22.07 18.76 17.33
C ASN A 1122 22.04 19.44 15.95
N PRO A 1123 21.25 20.53 15.79
CA PRO A 1123 21.40 21.43 14.66
C PRO A 1123 22.72 22.20 14.79
N ILE A 1124 23.36 22.49 13.64
CA ILE A 1124 24.54 23.36 13.56
C ILE A 1124 24.15 24.82 13.27
N LEU A 1125 22.91 25.07 12.85
CA LEU A 1125 22.34 26.41 12.69
C LEU A 1125 20.81 26.35 12.86
N SER A 1126 20.28 27.21 13.71
CA SER A 1126 18.84 27.39 13.94
C SER A 1126 18.41 28.82 13.60
N PRO A 1127 17.13 29.07 13.29
CA PRO A 1127 16.61 30.43 13.19
C PRO A 1127 16.67 31.13 14.57
N GLU A 1128 17.48 32.19 14.69
CA GLU A 1128 17.66 32.93 15.95
C GLU A 1128 17.58 34.44 15.75
N THR A 1129 17.95 34.93 14.57
CA THR A 1129 17.89 36.35 14.24
C THR A 1129 16.52 36.75 13.68
N GLU A 1130 16.15 38.03 13.75
CA GLU A 1130 14.90 38.56 13.18
C GLU A 1130 14.72 38.20 11.69
N LEU A 1131 15.83 38.14 10.94
CA LEU A 1131 15.84 37.79 9.51
C LEU A 1131 15.53 36.30 9.25
N GLU A 1132 15.90 35.41 10.18
CA GLU A 1132 15.76 33.96 10.06
C GLU A 1132 14.42 33.47 10.63
N VAL A 1133 13.98 34.09 11.72
CA VAL A 1133 12.65 33.88 12.31
C VAL A 1133 11.58 34.44 11.37
N GLY A 1134 11.79 35.65 10.85
CA GLY A 1134 10.92 36.28 9.86
C GLY A 1134 9.57 36.73 10.42
N GLU A 1135 8.95 37.69 9.74
CA GLU A 1135 7.61 38.19 10.09
C GLU A 1135 6.55 37.62 9.14
N ARG A 1136 5.45 37.13 9.70
CA ARG A 1136 4.33 36.59 8.91
C ARG A 1136 3.73 37.68 8.01
N GLY A 1137 3.70 37.41 6.70
CA GLY A 1137 3.21 38.35 5.69
C GLY A 1137 4.27 39.28 5.10
N ARG A 1138 5.50 39.27 5.63
CA ARG A 1138 6.67 39.94 5.04
C ARG A 1138 7.68 38.94 4.48
N SER A 1139 7.93 37.87 5.22
CA SER A 1139 8.75 36.74 4.77
C SER A 1139 7.89 35.72 4.02
N TRP A 1140 8.50 34.98 3.08
CA TRP A 1140 7.78 33.89 2.39
C TRP A 1140 7.46 32.75 3.36
N VAL A 1141 8.46 32.23 4.07
CA VAL A 1141 8.30 31.16 5.06
C VAL A 1141 9.08 31.52 6.34
N PRO A 1142 8.40 31.90 7.44
CA PRO A 1142 9.04 32.14 8.74
C PRO A 1142 9.70 30.90 9.35
N ASN A 1143 10.65 31.09 10.26
CA ASN A 1143 11.39 30.05 11.00
C ASN A 1143 12.18 29.09 10.09
N VAL A 1144 12.92 29.67 9.13
CA VAL A 1144 13.69 28.89 8.15
C VAL A 1144 15.13 29.38 8.07
N VAL A 1145 16.05 28.42 8.23
CA VAL A 1145 17.40 28.48 7.67
C VAL A 1145 17.57 27.30 6.69
N PHE A 1146 17.98 27.58 5.45
CA PHE A 1146 18.07 26.58 4.39
C PHE A 1146 19.32 26.81 3.54
N THR A 1147 20.02 25.79 3.08
CA THR A 1147 21.19 25.96 2.18
C THR A 1147 21.10 25.06 0.97
N CYS A 1148 21.56 25.57 -0.18
CA CYS A 1148 21.81 24.79 -1.39
C CYS A 1148 23.30 24.77 -1.76
N GLY A 1149 24.17 25.35 -0.94
CA GLY A 1149 25.53 25.67 -1.35
C GLY A 1149 26.48 25.90 -0.19
N ALA A 1150 27.51 25.07 -0.12
CA ALA A 1150 28.65 25.27 0.78
C ALA A 1150 29.96 25.08 0.01
N VAL A 1151 30.96 25.92 0.30
CA VAL A 1151 32.26 25.90 -0.36
C VAL A 1151 33.41 25.96 0.64
N PRO A 1152 34.58 25.42 0.30
CA PRO A 1152 35.82 25.67 1.03
C PRO A 1152 36.12 27.18 1.20
N GLY A 1153 36.61 27.56 2.38
CA GLY A 1153 37.07 28.92 2.68
C GLY A 1153 38.27 29.35 1.83
N THR A 1154 39.10 28.40 1.41
CA THR A 1154 40.24 28.55 0.50
C THR A 1154 40.12 27.59 -0.68
N ASP A 1155 40.90 27.81 -1.74
CA ASP A 1155 40.88 26.92 -2.91
C ASP A 1155 41.63 25.60 -2.63
N LYS A 1156 40.91 24.65 -2.01
CA LYS A 1156 41.45 23.34 -1.59
C LYS A 1156 40.44 22.23 -1.88
N ALA A 1157 40.90 21.19 -2.59
CA ALA A 1157 40.05 20.08 -3.03
C ALA A 1157 39.69 19.08 -1.91
N ILE A 1158 40.58 18.88 -0.94
CA ILE A 1158 40.37 17.96 0.19
C ILE A 1158 40.60 18.74 1.48
N LEU A 1159 39.56 18.88 2.30
CA LEU A 1159 39.65 19.64 3.54
C LEU A 1159 40.22 18.83 4.71
N GLU A 1160 41.00 19.50 5.54
CA GLU A 1160 41.59 19.05 6.80
C GLU A 1160 40.98 19.82 7.98
N ASP A 1161 41.50 19.56 9.18
CA ASP A 1161 40.88 19.97 10.45
C ASP A 1161 40.68 21.48 10.58
N GLU A 1162 41.69 22.26 10.18
CA GLU A 1162 41.71 23.72 10.32
C GLU A 1162 41.11 24.46 9.12
N ASP A 1163 40.76 23.73 8.05
CA ASP A 1163 40.13 24.33 6.88
C ASP A 1163 38.68 24.72 7.22
N GLU A 1164 38.26 25.84 6.65
CA GLU A 1164 36.95 26.42 6.90
C GLU A 1164 35.95 26.01 5.81
N VAL A 1165 34.70 25.82 6.20
CA VAL A 1165 33.56 25.64 5.31
C VAL A 1165 32.69 26.89 5.41
N LEU A 1166 32.42 27.51 4.25
CA LEU A 1166 31.51 28.64 4.10
C LEU A 1166 30.16 28.14 3.64
N VAL A 1167 29.12 28.38 4.43
CA VAL A 1167 27.74 27.95 4.16
C VAL A 1167 26.89 29.17 3.84
N TYR A 1168 26.46 29.27 2.58
CA TYR A 1168 25.54 30.31 2.14
C TYR A 1168 24.11 29.79 2.30
N TYR A 1169 23.29 30.51 3.05
CA TYR A 1169 21.99 30.04 3.46
C TYR A 1169 20.90 31.08 3.25
N GLY A 1170 19.70 30.63 2.86
CA GLY A 1170 18.48 31.40 2.86
C GLY A 1170 17.96 31.60 4.29
N ALA A 1171 17.52 32.81 4.59
CA ALA A 1171 16.86 33.17 5.85
C ALA A 1171 15.39 33.55 5.58
N SER A 1172 14.47 32.82 6.23
CA SER A 1172 13.02 32.92 6.07
C SER A 1172 12.52 32.92 4.61
N ASP A 1173 13.18 32.18 3.72
CA ASP A 1173 12.90 32.14 2.27
C ASP A 1173 12.82 33.55 1.63
N THR A 1174 13.62 34.50 2.12
CA THR A 1174 13.53 35.91 1.73
C THR A 1174 14.89 36.56 1.45
N TYR A 1175 15.90 36.21 2.25
CA TYR A 1175 17.24 36.79 2.20
C TYR A 1175 18.31 35.72 2.00
N MET A 1176 19.47 36.12 1.46
CA MET A 1176 20.68 35.28 1.50
C MET A 1176 21.65 35.78 2.57
N CYS A 1177 22.22 34.83 3.31
CA CYS A 1177 23.15 35.03 4.41
C CYS A 1177 24.36 34.10 4.27
N LEU A 1178 25.38 34.30 5.11
CA LEU A 1178 26.59 33.48 5.21
C LEU A 1178 26.85 33.10 6.67
N ALA A 1179 27.27 31.85 6.88
CA ALA A 1179 27.84 31.37 8.13
C ALA A 1179 29.05 30.46 7.85
N SER A 1180 29.89 30.22 8.85
CA SER A 1180 31.15 29.46 8.67
C SER A 1180 31.55 28.67 9.91
N ALA A 1181 32.24 27.55 9.71
CA ALA A 1181 32.89 26.77 10.77
C ALA A 1181 34.10 26.01 10.20
N ARG A 1182 35.00 25.57 11.08
CA ARG A 1182 36.10 24.66 10.72
C ARG A 1182 35.61 23.23 10.59
N VAL A 1183 36.27 22.42 9.76
CA VAL A 1183 35.96 20.99 9.64
C VAL A 1183 36.04 20.27 10.99
N ALA A 1184 37.01 20.60 11.85
CA ALA A 1184 37.12 20.00 13.17
C ALA A 1184 36.00 20.41 14.16
N GLU A 1185 35.31 21.53 13.91
CA GLU A 1185 34.12 21.93 14.67
C GLU A 1185 32.89 21.13 14.19
N LEU A 1186 32.76 20.89 12.89
CA LEU A 1186 31.64 20.13 12.30
C LEU A 1186 31.77 18.60 12.47
N ILE A 1187 32.99 18.08 12.53
CA ILE A 1187 33.28 16.65 12.74
C ILE A 1187 34.00 16.49 14.10
N PRO A 1188 33.29 16.06 15.16
CA PRO A 1188 33.86 15.96 16.50
C PRO A 1188 35.09 15.06 16.57
N GLU A 1189 36.00 15.36 17.49
CA GLU A 1189 37.28 14.65 17.63
C GLU A 1189 37.12 13.14 17.79
N GLU A 1190 36.13 12.68 18.55
CA GLU A 1190 35.86 11.25 18.76
C GLU A 1190 35.59 10.52 17.44
N ILE A 1191 34.81 11.14 16.55
CA ILE A 1191 34.49 10.60 15.23
C ILE A 1191 35.73 10.58 14.34
N ARG A 1192 36.51 11.67 14.35
CA ARG A 1192 37.78 11.77 13.60
C ARG A 1192 38.76 10.66 14.02
N ARG A 1193 38.89 10.41 15.33
CA ARG A 1193 39.72 9.32 15.87
C ARG A 1193 39.18 7.93 15.51
N ARG A 1194 37.87 7.70 15.60
CA ARG A 1194 37.22 6.42 15.23
C ARG A 1194 37.46 6.06 13.77
N ILE A 1195 37.37 7.04 12.87
CA ILE A 1195 37.64 6.86 11.44
C ILE A 1195 39.13 6.56 11.19
N ALA A 1196 40.03 7.32 11.84
CA ALA A 1196 41.47 7.10 11.72
C ALA A 1196 41.90 5.71 12.21
N ALA A 1197 41.34 5.22 13.32
CA ALA A 1197 41.63 3.89 13.86
C ALA A 1197 41.16 2.76 12.91
N ARG A 1198 39.97 2.90 12.32
CA ARG A 1198 39.45 1.95 11.31
C ARG A 1198 40.33 1.89 10.07
N ALA A 1199 40.89 3.03 9.63
CA ALA A 1199 41.81 3.07 8.49
C ALA A 1199 43.15 2.35 8.76
N GLN A 1200 43.54 2.19 10.04
CA GLN A 1200 44.78 1.53 10.46
C GLN A 1200 44.61 0.04 10.83
N GLY A 1201 43.42 -0.54 10.62
CA GLY A 1201 43.16 -1.96 10.90
C GLY A 1201 43.05 -2.34 12.38
N ALA A 1202 42.96 -1.36 13.29
CA ALA A 1202 42.77 -1.61 14.71
C ALA A 1202 41.31 -2.00 15.02
N LYS A 1203 41.10 -3.14 15.69
CA LYS A 1203 39.81 -3.46 16.31
C LYS A 1203 39.58 -2.49 17.48
N VAL A 1204 38.61 -1.60 17.34
CA VAL A 1204 38.14 -0.74 18.44
C VAL A 1204 37.11 -1.55 19.23
N VAL A 1205 37.32 -1.68 20.54
CA VAL A 1205 36.42 -2.29 21.54
C VAL A 1205 35.23 -1.38 21.79
#